data_AF-A0AAU2ZFZ0-F1
#
_entry.id   AF-A0AAU2ZFZ0-F1
#
_cell.length_a   1.000
_cell.length_b   1.000
_cell.length_c   1.000
_cell.angle_alpha   90.00
_cell.angle_beta   90.00
_cell.angle_gamma   90.00
#
_symmetry.space_group_name_H-M   'P 1'
#
loop_
_entity.id
_entity.type
_entity.pdbx_description
1 polymer ?
#
loop_
_entity_poly.entity_id
_entity_poly.type
_entity_poly.pdbx_seq_one_letter_code
_entity_poly.pdbx_strand_id
1 'polypeptide(L)'
;MTLPETLSAAGIGVFGSAMPILASSWSTSAVTSERDGLALSVPGTWSAPLAGHIRTAEEAASRGGVFLRRPDGTAVPSSASVVSLYPQQYLRLARLYALLFEDAAGARPGRALGLPARPVPAHLVLENGGVPPGAADPGDPLVGGVLSFHDSHGQPLDAVAVAAAFLALQRAHQPLQQRGIGEAFDQNPPLAALVADLAASPSVRVRLVDGSGVPFNGGDLTGLTAVDPSSGLFSVPGLAATVGKAAVGPGFSAESARTRLIGLATTGRLADAVTFPALPSNTTLVRDFFTLRVIDLSPYLLGTPPASWQGARIEPAPALRRDEPVTLLPDGNDLLGAATTALTGATAESLAVAPLIDGTFAAPPAPGAPARWPAFPPLAGAAAPAGAIPVVPTVSATAAILDDGAPATTDVDVVLTLGGLPAGAAVRAYHRVFSASAVESRGDGAGGIADTSGTAVLRLRDPLGLRRPGQATPDPMPGTPVLHVDVVVVKRTGEARIFGDVSVAISGTAAAPPAAVNLFAGATRRGVCNAGVLGLGILPPPPAGTSLVASALALLGETTPRDAPRLPGMARRDLLVAGLASATGGNWRSVLGAGRLAPELHNAAARIGAPGGAGGRETQAVGVATTGGRLAYDIARAALRRTTSVYARLAPLVGEAWNEPSASSNGTFAGAVLQTVAAVCETPELSLLRALGIVDPDDAAFPRDFDSLVDTAQGWLTGLVAQLPAGLPASVSTRLNELVGDLQDLKDDAPADESVKERIFNELLREIAASGWGRRDAQWALQGALARAERFVYVETPGLGPTAAAGSSDAYAADLFAVLSARLVANPALHVAICCPEQPDFPFGFNPFTDYELASRRSALLGLPTASAADPFRSRVLAFHPIGFPGRPSRLESTVVIVDDVWMLIGSSALRRRGLTFDGGSDLVVTDADLVEGRSPAIAEFRRALQADRLGVATPPPAGPALPSSSFLRLADGAEAFHEIREVLRGGGLGRISRLAPPDPPGRPTAAGPADVVDPDSETVDLPRLLAALALAGSASA
;
A
#
# COMPACT_ATOMS: atom_id res chain seq x y z
N MET A 1 -32.31 47.58 -7.89
CA MET A 1 -30.90 47.22 -8.16
C MET A 1 -30.90 45.80 -8.70
N THR A 2 -30.51 45.61 -9.96
CA THR A 2 -30.41 44.27 -10.58
C THR A 2 -29.23 43.51 -9.99
N LEU A 3 -29.21 42.16 -10.04
CA LEU A 3 -28.08 41.36 -9.54
C LEU A 3 -26.71 41.84 -10.09
N PRO A 4 -26.58 42.22 -11.38
CA PRO A 4 -25.35 42.83 -11.90
C PRO A 4 -24.97 44.16 -11.22
N GLU A 5 -25.95 45.04 -10.94
CA GLU A 5 -25.71 46.32 -10.25
C GLU A 5 -25.27 46.10 -8.80
N THR A 6 -25.88 45.13 -8.10
CA THR A 6 -25.48 44.76 -6.73
C THR A 6 -24.09 44.14 -6.69
N LEU A 7 -23.74 43.27 -7.65
CA LEU A 7 -22.40 42.67 -7.74
C LEU A 7 -21.32 43.69 -8.14
N SER A 8 -21.68 44.67 -8.97
CA SER A 8 -20.78 45.77 -9.34
C SER A 8 -20.52 46.72 -8.16
N ALA A 9 -21.52 46.98 -7.32
CA ALA A 9 -21.48 47.95 -6.22
C ALA A 9 -21.06 47.38 -4.85
N ALA A 10 -21.37 46.10 -4.57
CA ALA A 10 -21.09 45.43 -3.29
C ALA A 10 -20.11 44.24 -3.42
N GLY A 11 -19.61 43.95 -4.63
CA GLY A 11 -18.71 42.82 -4.92
C GLY A 11 -19.38 41.46 -4.72
N ILE A 12 -18.59 40.38 -4.76
CA ILE A 12 -19.10 39.02 -4.48
C ILE A 12 -19.29 38.75 -2.98
N GLY A 13 -18.94 39.68 -2.10
CA GLY A 13 -19.06 39.50 -0.65
C GLY A 13 -20.48 39.34 -0.13
N VAL A 14 -21.47 39.76 -0.91
CA VAL A 14 -22.89 39.48 -0.65
C VAL A 14 -23.22 37.98 -0.60
N PHE A 15 -22.38 37.13 -1.19
CA PHE A 15 -22.54 35.67 -1.15
C PHE A 15 -21.85 35.01 0.06
N GLY A 16 -21.30 35.80 0.98
CA GLY A 16 -20.73 35.34 2.24
C GLY A 16 -19.22 35.01 2.19
N SER A 17 -18.69 34.62 3.36
CA SER A 17 -17.27 34.38 3.63
C SER A 17 -16.62 33.26 2.82
N ALA A 18 -17.41 32.44 2.11
CA ALA A 18 -16.91 31.40 1.22
C ALA A 18 -16.40 31.94 -0.14
N MET A 19 -16.52 33.24 -0.40
CA MET A 19 -16.01 33.88 -1.61
C MET A 19 -14.56 34.37 -1.42
N PRO A 20 -13.67 34.21 -2.43
CA PRO A 20 -12.27 34.62 -2.32
C PRO A 20 -12.11 36.14 -2.52
N ILE A 21 -12.73 36.94 -1.65
CA ILE A 21 -12.54 38.40 -1.61
C ILE A 21 -11.14 38.71 -1.09
N LEU A 22 -10.46 39.64 -1.76
CA LEU A 22 -9.07 40.00 -1.52
C LEU A 22 -8.98 41.43 -0.99
N ALA A 23 -8.28 41.63 0.13
CA ALA A 23 -8.05 42.96 0.69
C ALA A 23 -7.25 43.86 -0.26
N SER A 24 -7.60 45.15 -0.32
CA SER A 24 -6.92 46.15 -1.14
C SER A 24 -5.59 46.62 -0.53
N SER A 25 -5.39 46.42 0.78
CA SER A 25 -4.15 46.71 1.51
C SER A 25 -3.84 45.60 2.52
N TRP A 26 -2.55 45.31 2.71
CA TRP A 26 -2.07 44.36 3.72
C TRP A 26 -1.45 45.04 4.93
N SER A 27 -1.04 46.30 4.83
CA SER A 27 -0.61 47.11 5.96
C SER A 27 -0.67 48.60 5.62
N THR A 28 -0.74 49.43 6.66
CA THR A 28 -0.57 50.89 6.58
C THR A 28 0.87 51.33 6.83
N SER A 29 1.77 50.40 7.16
CA SER A 29 3.18 50.66 7.43
C SER A 29 4.07 50.05 6.35
N ALA A 30 5.31 50.53 6.25
CA ALA A 30 6.29 49.98 5.31
C ALA A 30 6.58 48.51 5.64
N VAL A 31 6.45 47.66 4.64
CA VAL A 31 6.68 46.22 4.73
C VAL A 31 8.06 45.89 4.19
N THR A 32 8.76 45.00 4.86
CA THR A 32 10.05 44.46 4.42
C THR A 32 9.93 42.98 4.11
N SER A 33 10.59 42.53 3.04
CA SER A 33 10.76 41.11 2.76
C SER A 33 11.77 40.49 3.72
N GLU A 34 11.45 39.32 4.28
CA GLU A 34 12.37 38.46 5.03
C GLU A 34 12.59 37.13 4.30
N ARG A 35 13.68 36.43 4.63
CA ARG A 35 13.98 35.08 4.13
C ARG A 35 13.81 34.99 2.59
N ASP A 36 14.36 35.99 1.90
CA ASP A 36 14.35 36.16 0.44
C ASP A 36 12.95 36.11 -0.23
N GLY A 37 11.91 36.48 0.51
CA GLY A 37 10.53 36.58 0.01
C GLY A 37 9.57 35.56 0.61
N LEU A 38 10.05 34.57 1.37
CA LEU A 38 9.20 33.54 1.99
C LEU A 38 8.41 34.04 3.21
N ALA A 39 8.75 35.22 3.73
CA ALA A 39 8.02 35.89 4.79
C ALA A 39 8.07 37.42 4.63
N LEU A 40 7.11 38.11 5.21
CA LEU A 40 7.05 39.57 5.25
C LEU A 40 7.00 40.05 6.71
N SER A 41 7.62 41.19 6.96
CA SER A 41 7.62 41.83 8.28
C SER A 41 7.15 43.26 8.21
N VAL A 42 6.47 43.68 9.27
CA VAL A 42 5.96 45.03 9.40
C VAL A 42 6.09 45.51 10.85
N PRO A 43 6.45 46.78 11.10
CA PRO A 43 6.54 47.34 12.44
C PRO A 43 5.17 47.60 13.10
N GLY A 44 4.07 47.46 12.34
CA GLY A 44 2.70 47.73 12.77
C GLY A 44 1.80 46.50 12.74
N THR A 45 0.52 46.72 12.45
CA THR A 45 -0.48 45.65 12.27
C THR A 45 -0.55 45.20 10.82
N TRP A 46 -0.86 43.93 10.63
CA TRP A 46 -1.28 43.39 9.33
C TRP A 46 -2.78 43.61 9.14
N SER A 47 -3.22 43.67 7.89
CA SER A 47 -4.62 43.53 7.49
C SER A 47 -4.80 42.17 6.85
N ALA A 48 -5.85 41.43 7.22
CA ALA A 48 -6.11 40.09 6.72
C ALA A 48 -6.26 40.11 5.19
N PRO A 49 -5.39 39.42 4.42
CA PRO A 49 -5.50 39.39 2.96
C PRO A 49 -6.81 38.76 2.45
N LEU A 50 -7.37 37.84 3.22
CA LEU A 50 -8.51 36.97 2.91
C LEU A 50 -9.29 36.64 4.18
N ALA A 51 -10.55 36.23 3.99
CA ALA A 51 -11.33 35.65 5.08
C ALA A 51 -10.77 34.30 5.55
N GLY A 52 -10.98 33.94 6.80
CA GLY A 52 -10.64 32.62 7.32
C GLY A 52 -10.92 32.42 8.80
N HIS A 53 -10.67 31.20 9.28
CA HIS A 53 -10.73 30.85 10.71
C HIS A 53 -9.38 31.02 11.37
N ILE A 54 -9.38 31.69 12.53
CA ILE A 54 -8.21 31.93 13.36
C ILE A 54 -8.09 30.80 14.39
N ARG A 55 -6.94 30.13 14.38
CA ARG A 55 -6.57 29.06 15.31
C ARG A 55 -5.09 29.12 15.63
N THR A 56 -4.64 28.41 16.66
CA THR A 56 -3.19 28.26 16.86
C THR A 56 -2.59 27.27 15.87
N ALA A 57 -1.27 27.30 15.67
CA ALA A 57 -0.58 26.31 14.84
C ALA A 57 -0.75 24.88 15.37
N GLU A 58 -0.80 24.69 16.69
CA GLU A 58 -1.10 23.39 17.32
C GLU A 58 -2.51 22.88 16.99
N GLU A 59 -3.51 23.77 17.01
CA GLU A 59 -4.88 23.42 16.64
C GLU A 59 -5.01 23.14 15.14
N ALA A 60 -4.28 23.89 14.31
CA ALA A 60 -4.21 23.63 12.86
C ALA A 60 -3.66 22.24 12.56
N ALA A 61 -2.60 21.83 13.27
CA ALA A 61 -1.99 20.52 13.15
C ALA A 61 -2.93 19.41 13.67
N SER A 62 -3.33 19.47 14.95
CA SER A 62 -4.08 18.38 15.59
C SER A 62 -5.50 18.16 15.03
N ARG A 63 -6.17 19.24 14.59
CA ARG A 63 -7.54 19.16 14.05
C ARG A 63 -7.58 19.12 12.53
N GLY A 64 -6.76 19.96 11.88
CA GLY A 64 -6.74 20.09 10.42
C GLY A 64 -5.78 19.13 9.71
N GLY A 65 -4.88 18.47 10.44
CA GLY A 65 -3.91 17.55 9.85
C GLY A 65 -2.91 18.26 8.93
N VAL A 66 -2.56 19.52 9.22
CA VAL A 66 -1.59 20.29 8.44
C VAL A 66 -0.37 20.65 9.30
N PHE A 67 0.80 20.22 8.87
CA PHE A 67 2.07 20.57 9.50
C PHE A 67 2.66 21.83 8.87
N LEU A 68 2.54 22.96 9.56
CA LEU A 68 3.04 24.24 9.07
C LEU A 68 4.55 24.35 9.30
N ARG A 69 5.29 24.54 8.21
CA ARG A 69 6.76 24.58 8.22
C ARG A 69 7.34 25.96 8.00
N ARG A 70 8.40 26.28 8.72
CA ARG A 70 9.30 27.38 8.36
C ARG A 70 10.10 27.05 7.09
N PRO A 71 10.70 28.06 6.44
CA PRO A 71 11.52 27.87 5.24
C PRO A 71 12.64 26.83 5.38
N ASP A 72 13.25 26.73 6.56
CA ASP A 72 14.30 25.76 6.93
C ASP A 72 13.78 24.32 7.16
N GLY A 73 12.46 24.10 7.04
CA GLY A 73 11.80 22.82 7.25
C GLY A 73 11.35 22.56 8.70
N THR A 74 11.72 23.41 9.65
CA THR A 74 11.32 23.27 11.07
C THR A 74 9.85 23.62 11.29
N ALA A 75 9.26 23.19 12.40
CA ALA A 75 7.88 23.52 12.73
C ALA A 75 7.71 25.02 13.03
N VAL A 76 6.58 25.59 12.58
CA VAL A 76 6.10 26.88 13.07
C VAL A 76 5.81 26.77 14.59
N PRO A 77 6.09 27.81 15.41
CA PRO A 77 5.79 27.79 16.84
C PRO A 77 4.32 27.45 17.11
N SER A 78 4.07 26.56 18.09
CA SER A 78 2.71 26.09 18.41
C SER A 78 1.73 27.22 18.76
N SER A 79 2.23 28.32 19.33
CA SER A 79 1.47 29.51 19.71
C SER A 79 1.21 30.50 18.56
N ALA A 80 1.77 30.28 17.37
CA ALA A 80 1.56 31.18 16.24
C ALA A 80 0.07 31.24 15.87
N SER A 81 -0.40 32.44 15.52
CA SER A 81 -1.76 32.62 15.01
C SER A 81 -1.83 32.18 13.55
N VAL A 82 -2.80 31.36 13.21
CA VAL A 82 -3.00 30.82 11.86
C VAL A 82 -4.39 31.19 11.37
N VAL A 83 -4.45 31.95 10.27
CA VAL A 83 -5.70 32.18 9.53
C VAL A 83 -5.81 31.12 8.44
N SER A 84 -6.76 30.20 8.58
CA SER A 84 -7.01 29.13 7.60
C SER A 84 -8.23 29.46 6.76
N LEU A 85 -8.07 29.42 5.44
CA LEU A 85 -9.18 29.69 4.51
C LEU A 85 -10.31 28.68 4.69
N TYR A 86 -11.53 29.12 4.38
CA TYR A 86 -12.66 28.20 4.29
C TYR A 86 -12.46 27.22 3.12
N PRO A 87 -12.83 25.93 3.23
CA PRO A 87 -12.58 24.95 2.16
C PRO A 87 -13.13 25.36 0.79
N GLN A 88 -14.35 25.91 0.73
CA GLN A 88 -14.95 26.38 -0.52
C GLN A 88 -14.25 27.62 -1.10
N GLN A 89 -13.76 28.50 -0.24
CA GLN A 89 -12.99 29.68 -0.64
C GLN A 89 -11.65 29.27 -1.25
N TYR A 90 -10.96 28.31 -0.63
CA TYR A 90 -9.72 27.72 -1.15
C TYR A 90 -9.93 27.05 -2.52
N LEU A 91 -10.96 26.20 -2.67
CA LEU A 91 -11.25 25.53 -3.95
C LEU A 91 -11.53 26.54 -5.08
N ARG A 92 -12.26 27.62 -4.79
CA ARG A 92 -12.50 28.71 -5.75
C ARG A 92 -11.22 29.44 -6.11
N LEU A 93 -10.38 29.75 -5.12
CA LEU A 93 -9.09 30.40 -5.33
C LEU A 93 -8.16 29.52 -6.18
N ALA A 94 -8.11 28.22 -5.92
CA ALA A 94 -7.32 27.26 -6.70
C ALA A 94 -7.75 27.20 -8.16
N ARG A 95 -9.07 27.18 -8.40
CA ARG A 95 -9.62 27.24 -9.76
C ARG A 95 -9.29 28.55 -10.47
N LEU A 96 -9.31 29.68 -9.75
CA LEU A 96 -8.90 30.97 -10.31
C LEU A 96 -7.42 30.99 -10.68
N TYR A 97 -6.54 30.42 -9.84
CA TYR A 97 -5.12 30.28 -10.17
C TYR A 97 -4.92 29.47 -11.45
N ALA A 98 -5.58 28.31 -11.57
CA ALA A 98 -5.49 27.46 -12.76
C ALA A 98 -6.03 28.12 -14.03
N LEU A 99 -7.08 28.94 -13.93
CA LEU A 99 -7.69 29.57 -15.10
C LEU A 99 -6.99 30.86 -15.53
N LEU A 100 -6.50 31.67 -14.58
CA LEU A 100 -5.92 32.98 -14.87
C LEU A 100 -4.41 32.94 -15.10
N PHE A 101 -3.69 32.04 -14.42
CA PHE A 101 -2.23 31.98 -14.46
C PHE A 101 -1.69 30.83 -15.30
N GLU A 102 -2.55 29.98 -15.87
CA GLU A 102 -2.08 28.85 -16.68
C GLU A 102 -2.79 28.82 -18.02
N ASP A 103 -1.97 28.85 -19.07
CA ASP A 103 -2.42 28.80 -20.44
C ASP A 103 -3.17 27.49 -20.74
N ALA A 104 -4.23 27.61 -21.54
CA ALA A 104 -5.05 26.50 -22.00
C ALA A 104 -4.31 25.61 -23.00
N ALA A 105 -3.33 26.15 -23.73
CA ALA A 105 -2.55 25.39 -24.70
C ALA A 105 -1.43 24.55 -24.05
N GLY A 106 -1.17 24.73 -22.75
CA GLY A 106 -0.22 23.91 -21.99
C GLY A 106 -0.75 22.49 -21.75
N ALA A 107 0.07 21.48 -22.04
CA ALA A 107 -0.26 20.04 -21.97
C ALA A 107 -0.44 19.52 -20.53
N ARG A 108 -1.44 20.00 -19.78
CA ARG A 108 -1.77 19.45 -18.46
C ARG A 108 -3.28 19.22 -18.27
N PRO A 109 -3.74 17.95 -18.23
CA PRO A 109 -5.16 17.62 -18.04
C PRO A 109 -5.77 18.23 -16.78
N GLY A 110 -5.00 18.36 -15.69
CA GLY A 110 -5.47 18.92 -14.42
C GLY A 110 -5.99 20.36 -14.50
N ARG A 111 -5.49 21.17 -15.44
CA ARG A 111 -5.94 22.57 -15.60
C ARG A 111 -7.41 22.66 -15.99
N ALA A 112 -7.88 21.76 -16.87
CA ALA A 112 -9.29 21.70 -17.26
C ALA A 112 -10.22 21.35 -16.09
N LEU A 113 -9.70 20.64 -15.08
CA LEU A 113 -10.38 20.30 -13.85
C LEU A 113 -10.28 21.41 -12.78
N GLY A 114 -9.59 22.51 -13.07
CA GLY A 114 -9.38 23.62 -12.13
C GLY A 114 -8.31 23.36 -11.07
N LEU A 115 -7.44 22.37 -11.27
CA LEU A 115 -6.36 22.00 -10.36
C LEU A 115 -5.09 22.78 -10.72
N PRO A 116 -4.55 23.68 -9.88
CA PRO A 116 -3.40 24.50 -10.24
C PRO A 116 -2.07 23.74 -10.13
N ALA A 117 -1.10 24.13 -10.97
CA ALA A 117 0.32 23.78 -10.86
C ALA A 117 1.07 24.77 -9.95
N ARG A 118 0.61 26.01 -9.85
CA ARG A 118 1.13 26.95 -8.85
C ARG A 118 0.56 26.63 -7.47
N PRO A 119 1.37 26.66 -6.40
CA PRO A 119 0.85 26.51 -5.06
C PRO A 119 -0.06 27.69 -4.69
N VAL A 120 -1.12 27.38 -3.97
CA VAL A 120 -2.19 28.32 -3.60
C VAL A 120 -2.19 28.47 -2.08
N PRO A 121 -2.23 29.70 -1.54
CA PRO A 121 -2.26 29.90 -0.09
C PRO A 121 -3.54 29.32 0.52
N ALA A 122 -3.38 28.45 1.50
CA ALA A 122 -4.47 27.89 2.32
C ALA A 122 -4.38 28.37 3.78
N HIS A 123 -3.18 28.71 4.24
CA HIS A 123 -2.91 29.16 5.60
C HIS A 123 -2.01 30.39 5.61
N LEU A 124 -2.34 31.36 6.45
CA LEU A 124 -1.52 32.51 6.76
C LEU A 124 -1.05 32.38 8.19
N VAL A 125 0.25 32.52 8.42
CA VAL A 125 0.87 32.32 9.74
C VAL A 125 1.46 33.64 10.23
N LEU A 126 1.17 33.96 11.48
CA LEU A 126 1.71 35.10 12.22
C LEU A 126 2.48 34.56 13.43
N GLU A 127 3.81 34.49 13.33
CA GLU A 127 4.66 33.85 14.35
C GLU A 127 4.60 34.54 15.73
N ASN A 128 4.26 35.84 15.77
CA ASN A 128 4.08 36.63 17.00
C ASN A 128 2.65 37.15 17.19
N GLY A 129 1.68 36.56 16.49
CA GLY A 129 0.28 36.97 16.56
C GLY A 129 -0.39 36.51 17.86
N GLY A 130 -0.89 37.46 18.66
CA GLY A 130 -1.69 37.19 19.86
C GLY A 130 -3.21 37.22 19.61
N VAL A 131 -3.67 36.77 18.44
CA VAL A 131 -5.07 36.97 18.02
C VAL A 131 -5.98 35.93 18.67
N PRO A 132 -7.10 36.34 19.31
CA PRO A 132 -8.05 35.40 19.89
C PRO A 132 -8.71 34.52 18.80
N PRO A 133 -9.07 33.26 19.12
CA PRO A 133 -9.75 32.36 18.19
C PRO A 133 -11.03 32.98 17.64
N GLY A 134 -11.29 32.82 16.35
CA GLY A 134 -12.44 33.46 15.71
C GLY A 134 -12.45 33.36 14.20
N ALA A 135 -13.09 34.32 13.55
CA ALA A 135 -13.01 34.53 12.11
C ALA A 135 -12.32 35.87 11.84
N ALA A 136 -11.57 35.94 10.75
CA ALA A 136 -11.14 37.18 10.13
C ALA A 136 -11.90 37.34 8.81
N ASP A 137 -12.39 38.54 8.53
CA ASP A 137 -12.78 38.97 7.20
C ASP A 137 -11.60 39.69 6.51
N PRO A 138 -11.60 39.83 5.17
CA PRO A 138 -10.54 40.56 4.49
C PRO A 138 -10.46 42.00 5.04
N GLY A 139 -9.26 42.54 5.18
CA GLY A 139 -9.00 43.88 5.70
C GLY A 139 -9.01 43.98 7.24
N ASP A 140 -9.54 43.00 7.95
CA ASP A 140 -9.56 43.00 9.43
C ASP A 140 -8.13 43.09 10.00
N PRO A 141 -7.93 43.81 11.11
CA PRO A 141 -6.63 43.93 11.72
C PRO A 141 -6.15 42.60 12.30
N LEU A 142 -4.96 42.18 11.89
CA LEU A 142 -4.21 41.06 12.44
C LEU A 142 -3.04 41.62 13.27
N VAL A 143 -2.95 41.22 14.53
CA VAL A 143 -1.91 41.69 15.46
C VAL A 143 -0.53 41.23 14.96
N GLY A 144 0.41 42.17 14.91
CA GLY A 144 1.66 42.15 14.11
C GLY A 144 2.65 41.01 14.35
N GLY A 145 3.72 41.01 13.56
CA GLY A 145 4.76 39.98 13.54
C GLY A 145 5.24 39.67 12.13
N VAL A 146 5.92 38.53 11.99
CA VAL A 146 6.32 37.96 10.69
C VAL A 146 5.12 37.23 10.09
N LEU A 147 4.69 37.64 8.90
CA LEU A 147 3.62 37.02 8.11
C LEU A 147 4.21 36.08 7.05
N SER A 148 3.80 34.82 7.05
CA SER A 148 4.12 33.85 5.99
C SER A 148 2.86 33.19 5.43
N PHE A 149 2.93 32.75 4.18
CA PHE A 149 1.85 32.05 3.49
C PHE A 149 2.25 30.59 3.28
N HIS A 150 1.30 29.68 3.45
CA HIS A 150 1.50 28.25 3.29
C HIS A 150 0.41 27.65 2.43
N ASP A 151 0.76 26.63 1.63
CA ASP A 151 -0.22 25.84 0.88
C ASP A 151 -1.02 24.88 1.78
N SER A 152 -1.89 24.08 1.16
CA SER A 152 -2.70 23.06 1.84
C SER A 152 -1.89 21.91 2.47
N HIS A 153 -0.60 21.80 2.16
CA HIS A 153 0.34 20.84 2.75
C HIS A 153 1.24 21.49 3.81
N GLY A 154 1.02 22.77 4.11
CA GLY A 154 1.78 23.52 5.09
C GLY A 154 3.16 23.98 4.60
N GLN A 155 3.43 23.88 3.29
CA GLN A 155 4.67 24.33 2.69
C GLN A 155 4.68 25.86 2.52
N PRO A 156 5.72 26.57 2.98
CA PRO A 156 5.81 28.01 2.81
C PRO A 156 5.95 28.42 1.34
N LEU A 157 5.31 29.54 1.02
CA LEU A 157 5.22 30.15 -0.30
C LEU A 157 5.99 31.47 -0.33
N ASP A 158 6.45 31.90 -1.51
CA ASP A 158 6.94 33.28 -1.70
C ASP A 158 5.76 34.25 -1.50
N ALA A 159 5.80 35.00 -0.39
CA ALA A 159 4.77 35.94 0.02
C ALA A 159 4.63 37.11 -0.96
N VAL A 160 5.72 37.48 -1.66
CA VAL A 160 5.71 38.50 -2.71
C VAL A 160 5.02 37.93 -3.96
N ALA A 161 5.21 36.66 -4.27
CA ALA A 161 4.47 35.98 -5.34
C ALA A 161 2.97 35.89 -5.05
N VAL A 162 2.59 35.60 -3.80
CA VAL A 162 1.18 35.62 -3.36
C VAL A 162 0.58 37.01 -3.52
N ALA A 163 1.29 38.06 -3.10
CA ALA A 163 0.84 39.45 -3.29
C ALA A 163 0.66 39.81 -4.77
N ALA A 164 1.61 39.43 -5.63
CA ALA A 164 1.54 39.64 -7.08
C ALA A 164 0.36 38.90 -7.72
N ALA A 165 0.10 37.66 -7.32
CA ALA A 165 -1.04 36.88 -7.77
C ALA A 165 -2.38 37.51 -7.34
N PHE A 166 -2.49 37.97 -6.08
CA PHE A 166 -3.72 38.61 -5.60
C PHE A 166 -4.00 39.93 -6.32
N LEU A 167 -2.97 40.73 -6.59
CA LEU A 167 -3.10 41.95 -7.38
C LEU A 167 -3.57 41.64 -8.81
N ALA A 168 -3.02 40.61 -9.45
CA ALA A 168 -3.44 40.19 -10.78
C ALA A 168 -4.90 39.69 -10.79
N LEU A 169 -5.33 38.94 -9.76
CA LEU A 169 -6.71 38.51 -9.59
C LEU A 169 -7.68 39.69 -9.42
N GLN A 170 -7.34 40.67 -8.59
CA GLN A 170 -8.14 41.89 -8.41
C GLN A 170 -8.30 42.66 -9.72
N ARG A 171 -7.23 42.76 -10.51
CA ARG A 171 -7.24 43.43 -11.83
C ARG A 171 -8.05 42.68 -12.89
N ALA A 172 -7.96 41.35 -12.92
CA ALA A 172 -8.71 40.52 -13.85
C ALA A 172 -10.20 40.42 -13.49
N HIS A 173 -10.52 40.41 -12.21
CA HIS A 173 -11.87 40.21 -11.68
C HIS A 173 -12.20 41.26 -10.62
N GLN A 174 -12.70 42.42 -11.07
CA GLN A 174 -13.09 43.55 -10.21
C GLN A 174 -13.95 43.18 -8.99
N PRO A 175 -14.89 42.22 -9.06
CA PRO A 175 -15.68 41.83 -7.89
C PRO A 175 -14.90 41.15 -6.75
N LEU A 176 -13.66 40.71 -7.00
CA LEU A 176 -12.79 40.11 -5.97
C LEU A 176 -12.15 41.16 -5.05
N GLN A 177 -12.05 42.42 -5.48
CA GLN A 177 -11.46 43.47 -4.65
C GLN A 177 -12.41 43.87 -3.51
N GLN A 178 -11.94 43.80 -2.27
CA GLN A 178 -12.65 44.31 -1.10
C GLN A 178 -12.86 45.82 -1.24
N ARG A 179 -14.12 46.26 -1.12
CA ARG A 179 -14.56 47.64 -1.26
C ARG A 179 -15.76 47.91 -0.37
N GLY A 180 -15.90 49.14 0.11
CA GLY A 180 -17.12 49.62 0.75
C GLY A 180 -18.29 49.66 -0.24
N ILE A 181 -19.51 49.60 0.28
CA ILE A 181 -20.72 49.71 -0.55
C ILE A 181 -20.71 51.06 -1.27
N GLY A 182 -20.69 51.03 -2.61
CA GLY A 182 -20.68 52.23 -3.45
C GLY A 182 -19.28 52.76 -3.81
N GLU A 183 -18.20 52.11 -3.33
CA GLU A 183 -16.83 52.46 -3.74
C GLU A 183 -16.48 51.91 -5.13
N ALA A 184 -15.86 52.75 -5.96
CA ALA A 184 -15.40 52.36 -7.30
C ALA A 184 -14.25 51.35 -7.24
N PHE A 185 -14.08 50.57 -8.30
CA PHE A 185 -12.94 49.67 -8.44
C PHE A 185 -11.64 50.49 -8.54
N ASP A 186 -10.65 50.15 -7.71
CA ASP A 186 -9.32 50.74 -7.77
C ASP A 186 -8.39 49.88 -8.62
N GLN A 187 -7.92 50.41 -9.75
CA GLN A 187 -6.96 49.73 -10.64
C GLN A 187 -5.56 49.61 -10.02
N ASN A 188 -5.23 50.46 -9.06
CA ASN A 188 -3.94 50.54 -8.40
C ASN A 188 -4.12 50.61 -6.87
N PRO A 189 -4.70 49.56 -6.26
CA PRO A 189 -4.91 49.51 -4.81
C PRO A 189 -3.57 49.60 -4.07
N PRO A 190 -3.54 49.93 -2.77
CA PRO A 190 -2.29 49.98 -1.98
C PRO A 190 -1.41 48.73 -2.10
N LEU A 191 -2.00 47.56 -2.33
CA LEU A 191 -1.28 46.31 -2.65
C LEU A 191 -0.36 46.44 -3.89
N ALA A 192 -0.70 47.26 -4.87
CA ALA A 192 0.12 47.51 -6.06
C ALA A 192 1.45 48.21 -5.71
N ALA A 193 1.42 49.17 -4.79
CA ALA A 193 2.63 49.82 -4.29
C ALA A 193 3.51 48.84 -3.51
N LEU A 194 2.89 48.01 -2.64
CA LEU A 194 3.59 46.95 -1.90
C LEU A 194 4.35 45.99 -2.84
N VAL A 195 3.70 45.52 -3.91
CA VAL A 195 4.34 44.63 -4.88
C VAL A 195 5.48 45.33 -5.63
N ALA A 196 5.30 46.60 -6.02
CA ALA A 196 6.33 47.37 -6.71
C ALA A 196 7.57 47.60 -5.82
N ASP A 197 7.37 47.89 -4.54
CA ASP A 197 8.45 48.11 -3.57
C ASP A 197 9.24 46.82 -3.26
N LEU A 198 8.55 45.68 -3.17
CA LEU A 198 9.18 44.39 -2.83
C LEU A 198 9.75 43.64 -4.05
N ALA A 199 9.27 43.93 -5.26
CA ALA A 199 9.73 43.29 -6.49
C ALA A 199 9.81 44.27 -7.67
N ALA A 200 10.93 44.97 -7.78
CA ALA A 200 11.17 45.94 -8.86
C ALA A 200 11.39 45.32 -10.26
N SER A 201 11.61 44.00 -10.35
CA SER A 201 11.85 43.31 -11.63
C SER A 201 11.19 41.93 -11.68
N PRO A 202 10.66 41.52 -12.86
CA PRO A 202 10.07 40.20 -13.05
C PRO A 202 11.04 39.08 -12.68
N SER A 203 10.58 38.11 -11.89
CA SER A 203 11.36 36.92 -11.55
C SER A 203 10.47 35.71 -11.26
N VAL A 204 11.00 34.53 -11.56
CA VAL A 204 10.36 33.24 -11.25
C VAL A 204 11.19 32.55 -10.18
N ARG A 205 10.61 32.40 -8.99
CA ARG A 205 11.22 31.69 -7.87
C ARG A 205 10.75 30.24 -7.85
N VAL A 206 11.63 29.37 -7.41
CA VAL A 206 11.36 27.94 -7.30
C VAL A 206 11.87 27.46 -5.96
N ARG A 207 11.03 26.78 -5.19
CA ARG A 207 11.43 26.10 -3.96
C ARG A 207 11.54 24.60 -4.19
N LEU A 208 12.67 24.02 -3.87
CA LEU A 208 12.91 22.58 -3.94
C LEU A 208 12.68 21.96 -2.58
N VAL A 209 11.89 20.88 -2.55
CA VAL A 209 11.64 20.08 -1.35
C VAL A 209 11.83 18.61 -1.65
N ASP A 210 12.23 17.85 -0.64
CA ASP A 210 12.34 16.39 -0.74
C ASP A 210 10.96 15.70 -0.62
N GLY A 211 10.96 14.36 -0.61
CA GLY A 211 9.74 13.56 -0.44
C GLY A 211 9.05 13.68 0.93
N SER A 212 9.68 14.33 1.92
CA SER A 212 9.10 14.68 3.23
C SER A 212 8.66 16.14 3.30
N GLY A 213 9.01 16.96 2.30
CA GLY A 213 8.74 18.38 2.29
C GLY A 213 9.79 19.22 3.03
N VAL A 214 10.97 18.67 3.30
CA VAL A 214 12.15 19.38 3.82
C VAL A 214 12.91 20.03 2.66
N PRO A 215 13.57 21.20 2.85
CA PRO A 215 14.31 21.87 1.79
C PRO A 215 15.38 20.99 1.12
N PHE A 216 15.42 21.03 -0.22
CA PHE A 216 16.46 20.38 -1.01
C PHE A 216 17.45 21.42 -1.56
N ASN A 217 18.75 21.18 -1.40
CA ASN A 217 19.80 22.15 -1.69
C ASN A 217 20.15 22.31 -3.19
N GLY A 218 19.44 21.62 -4.09
CA GLY A 218 19.66 21.68 -5.53
C GLY A 218 20.83 20.83 -6.05
N GLY A 219 21.45 19.99 -5.20
CA GLY A 219 22.49 19.06 -5.63
C GLY A 219 22.06 18.19 -6.81
N ASP A 220 22.95 18.01 -7.78
CA ASP A 220 22.74 17.23 -9.01
C ASP A 220 21.65 17.78 -9.95
N LEU A 221 21.22 19.03 -9.81
CA LEU A 221 20.23 19.66 -10.70
C LEU A 221 20.85 20.80 -11.54
N THR A 222 20.22 21.07 -12.68
CA THR A 222 20.61 22.12 -13.64
C THR A 222 19.46 23.08 -13.94
N GLY A 223 19.76 24.25 -14.50
CA GLY A 223 18.75 25.27 -14.84
C GLY A 223 18.31 26.16 -13.68
N LEU A 224 19.02 26.11 -12.55
CA LEU A 224 18.71 26.83 -11.32
C LEU A 224 19.79 27.86 -10.96
N THR A 225 19.38 29.01 -10.42
CA THR A 225 20.27 29.99 -9.78
C THR A 225 19.94 30.07 -8.29
N ALA A 226 20.93 29.82 -7.44
CA ALA A 226 20.79 29.85 -5.99
C ALA A 226 20.32 31.23 -5.49
N VAL A 227 19.35 31.22 -4.58
CA VAL A 227 18.88 32.41 -3.85
C VAL A 227 19.17 32.22 -2.37
N ASP A 228 18.56 31.18 -1.79
CA ASP A 228 18.87 30.66 -0.46
C ASP A 228 18.77 29.13 -0.49
N PRO A 229 19.87 28.42 -0.81
CA PRO A 229 19.90 26.97 -0.87
C PRO A 229 19.54 26.28 0.45
N SER A 230 19.71 26.95 1.60
CA SER A 230 19.39 26.37 2.91
C SER A 230 17.88 26.24 3.14
N SER A 231 17.09 27.16 2.56
CA SER A 231 15.63 27.09 2.49
C SER A 231 15.12 26.40 1.22
N GLY A 232 16.04 25.86 0.40
CA GLY A 232 15.74 25.23 -0.89
C GLY A 232 15.24 26.23 -1.94
N LEU A 233 15.57 27.52 -1.81
CA LEU A 233 15.05 28.59 -2.66
C LEU A 233 16.02 28.92 -3.80
N PHE A 234 15.49 28.91 -5.02
CA PHE A 234 16.19 29.15 -6.27
C PHE A 234 15.39 30.09 -7.18
N SER A 235 16.00 30.48 -8.28
CA SER A 235 15.35 31.18 -9.39
C SER A 235 15.66 30.53 -10.72
N VAL A 236 14.75 30.73 -11.67
CA VAL A 236 14.89 30.34 -13.07
C VAL A 236 14.76 31.59 -13.95
N PRO A 237 15.40 31.64 -15.14
CA PRO A 237 15.41 32.83 -15.98
C PRO A 237 14.04 33.21 -16.56
N GLY A 238 13.07 32.29 -16.54
CA GLY A 238 11.69 32.53 -16.96
C GLY A 238 10.89 31.24 -17.07
N LEU A 239 9.61 31.32 -17.44
CA LEU A 239 8.71 30.15 -17.55
C LEU A 239 9.08 29.18 -18.68
N ALA A 240 9.87 29.61 -19.66
CA ALA A 240 10.42 28.75 -20.71
C ALA A 240 11.65 27.94 -20.23
N ALA A 241 12.15 28.18 -19.01
CA ALA A 241 13.25 27.43 -18.45
C ALA A 241 12.85 25.97 -18.18
N THR A 242 13.84 25.08 -18.23
CA THR A 242 13.72 23.69 -17.82
C THR A 242 14.66 23.45 -16.65
N VAL A 243 14.16 22.82 -15.59
CA VAL A 243 15.01 22.31 -14.51
C VAL A 243 15.20 20.82 -14.76
N GLY A 244 16.44 20.38 -14.87
CA GLY A 244 16.79 19.01 -15.19
C GLY A 244 17.85 18.45 -14.26
N LYS A 245 18.26 17.20 -14.50
CA LYS A 245 19.38 16.56 -13.81
C LYS A 245 20.72 17.06 -14.34
N ALA A 246 21.76 16.95 -13.52
CA ALA A 246 23.14 17.08 -13.94
C ALA A 246 23.55 15.88 -14.82
N ALA A 247 24.63 16.05 -15.58
CA ALA A 247 25.23 14.95 -16.31
C ALA A 247 25.84 13.92 -15.34
N VAL A 248 25.81 12.64 -15.72
CA VAL A 248 26.45 11.56 -14.96
C VAL A 248 27.96 11.83 -14.87
N GLY A 249 28.53 11.65 -13.68
CA GLY A 249 29.95 11.89 -13.41
C GLY A 249 30.39 11.37 -12.03
N PRO A 250 31.62 11.65 -11.58
CA PRO A 250 32.19 11.08 -10.36
C PRO A 250 31.39 11.32 -9.06
N GLY A 251 30.55 12.36 -9.02
CA GLY A 251 29.67 12.66 -7.88
C GLY A 251 28.19 12.32 -8.08
N PHE A 252 27.80 11.88 -9.29
CA PHE A 252 26.41 11.58 -9.64
C PHE A 252 26.39 10.38 -10.60
N SER A 253 26.21 9.18 -10.04
CA SER A 253 26.26 7.92 -10.80
C SER A 253 25.08 7.77 -11.75
N ALA A 254 25.20 6.84 -12.71
CA ALA A 254 24.11 6.51 -13.63
C ALA A 254 22.87 5.99 -12.88
N GLU A 255 23.07 5.22 -11.80
CA GLU A 255 21.99 4.75 -10.94
C GLU A 255 21.30 5.91 -10.21
N SER A 256 22.06 6.80 -9.55
CA SER A 256 21.49 7.98 -8.88
C SER A 256 20.74 8.88 -9.88
N ALA A 257 21.26 9.01 -11.10
CA ALA A 257 20.57 9.72 -12.18
C ALA A 257 19.26 9.03 -12.59
N ARG A 258 19.23 7.70 -12.63
CA ARG A 258 18.04 6.92 -12.95
C ARG A 258 16.99 6.97 -11.85
N THR A 259 17.36 6.97 -10.56
CA THR A 259 16.41 6.94 -9.43
C THR A 259 15.95 8.32 -8.98
N ARG A 260 16.68 9.39 -9.33
CA ARG A 260 16.26 10.76 -9.03
C ARG A 260 15.02 11.13 -9.86
N LEU A 261 14.00 11.71 -9.25
CA LEU A 261 12.85 12.31 -9.95
C LEU A 261 12.64 13.75 -9.51
N ILE A 262 12.13 14.57 -10.43
CA ILE A 262 11.82 15.98 -10.21
C ILE A 262 10.47 16.30 -10.85
N GLY A 263 9.64 17.09 -10.17
CA GLY A 263 8.40 17.57 -10.76
C GLY A 263 7.69 18.59 -9.87
N LEU A 264 6.56 19.10 -10.34
CA LEU A 264 5.74 20.03 -9.57
C LEU A 264 5.19 19.34 -8.33
N ALA A 265 5.39 19.94 -7.15
CA ALA A 265 4.95 19.37 -5.87
C ALA A 265 3.42 19.41 -5.67
N THR A 266 2.71 20.23 -6.44
CA THR A 266 1.26 20.44 -6.37
C THR A 266 0.54 19.50 -7.32
N THR A 267 0.51 19.80 -8.61
CA THR A 267 -0.20 18.99 -9.61
C THR A 267 0.63 18.88 -10.89
N GLY A 268 1.16 17.69 -11.14
CA GLY A 268 2.05 17.40 -12.27
C GLY A 268 2.64 15.99 -12.16
N ARG A 269 3.60 15.68 -13.03
CA ARG A 269 4.31 14.39 -13.04
C ARG A 269 5.75 14.56 -12.59
N LEU A 270 6.23 13.65 -11.74
CA LEU A 270 7.64 13.50 -11.39
C LEU A 270 8.37 12.79 -12.54
N ALA A 271 9.42 13.40 -13.07
CA ALA A 271 10.15 12.93 -14.25
C ALA A 271 11.65 13.28 -14.16
N ASP A 272 12.36 13.21 -15.29
CA ASP A 272 13.79 13.56 -15.36
C ASP A 272 14.05 15.07 -15.47
N ALA A 273 13.03 15.82 -15.86
CA ALA A 273 13.05 17.26 -15.99
C ALA A 273 11.64 17.84 -15.75
N VAL A 274 11.57 19.11 -15.42
CA VAL A 274 10.32 19.84 -15.22
C VAL A 274 10.30 21.13 -16.03
N THR A 275 9.14 21.36 -16.65
CA THR A 275 8.80 22.58 -17.39
C THR A 275 7.66 23.31 -16.68
N PHE A 276 7.64 24.63 -16.75
CA PHE A 276 6.66 25.45 -16.05
C PHE A 276 5.49 25.85 -16.96
N PRO A 277 4.24 25.86 -16.46
CA PRO A 277 3.10 26.37 -17.24
C PRO A 277 3.26 27.86 -17.57
N ALA A 278 3.11 28.18 -18.87
CA ALA A 278 3.09 29.55 -19.36
C ALA A 278 1.88 30.33 -18.83
N LEU A 279 2.03 31.65 -18.73
CA LEU A 279 0.92 32.57 -18.46
C LEU A 279 0.05 32.74 -19.71
N PRO A 280 -1.28 32.85 -19.58
CA PRO A 280 -2.16 33.26 -20.68
C PRO A 280 -1.77 34.62 -21.26
N SER A 281 -2.16 34.86 -22.52
CA SER A 281 -1.95 36.16 -23.16
C SER A 281 -2.61 37.29 -22.34
N ASN A 282 -1.88 38.41 -22.17
CA ASN A 282 -2.27 39.59 -21.36
C ASN A 282 -2.26 39.39 -19.84
N THR A 283 -1.83 38.24 -19.32
CA THR A 283 -1.56 38.06 -17.89
C THR A 283 -0.06 38.23 -17.61
N THR A 284 0.28 39.06 -16.63
CA THR A 284 1.67 39.27 -16.19
C THR A 284 1.78 39.16 -14.67
N LEU A 285 2.82 38.47 -14.19
CA LEU A 285 3.19 38.43 -12.78
C LEU A 285 4.59 39.03 -12.62
N VAL A 286 4.75 39.99 -11.69
CA VAL A 286 6.05 40.59 -11.36
C VAL A 286 6.90 39.62 -10.51
N ARG A 287 6.25 38.71 -9.78
CA ARG A 287 6.88 37.59 -9.09
C ARG A 287 6.02 36.35 -9.29
N ASP A 288 6.61 35.27 -9.79
CA ASP A 288 5.97 33.96 -9.91
C ASP A 288 6.69 32.93 -9.04
N PHE A 289 5.99 31.87 -8.64
CA PHE A 289 6.50 30.90 -7.68
C PHE A 289 5.99 29.48 -7.93
N PHE A 290 6.91 28.52 -7.83
CA PHE A 290 6.61 27.09 -7.89
C PHE A 290 7.32 26.35 -6.77
N THR A 291 6.69 25.26 -6.31
CA THR A 291 7.36 24.27 -5.46
C THR A 291 7.62 23.03 -6.29
N LEU A 292 8.86 22.56 -6.32
CA LEU A 292 9.26 21.31 -6.96
C LEU A 292 9.57 20.26 -5.90
N ARG A 293 9.09 19.04 -6.13
CA ARG A 293 9.45 17.88 -5.32
C ARG A 293 10.60 17.15 -6.00
N VAL A 294 11.61 16.80 -5.22
CA VAL A 294 12.80 16.07 -5.63
C VAL A 294 12.86 14.77 -4.81
N ILE A 295 12.85 13.62 -5.47
CA ILE A 295 12.85 12.32 -4.79
C ILE A 295 14.00 11.48 -5.32
N ASP A 296 14.76 10.86 -4.43
CA ASP A 296 15.59 9.72 -4.79
C ASP A 296 14.83 8.44 -4.46
N LEU A 297 14.38 7.73 -5.50
CA LEU A 297 13.49 6.58 -5.35
C LEU A 297 14.12 5.45 -4.53
N SER A 298 15.45 5.29 -4.53
CA SER A 298 16.11 4.18 -3.82
C SER A 298 15.90 4.27 -2.30
N PRO A 299 16.40 5.30 -1.58
CA PRO A 299 16.13 5.44 -0.15
C PRO A 299 14.65 5.74 0.15
N TYR A 300 13.89 6.31 -0.81
CA TYR A 300 12.48 6.62 -0.61
C TYR A 300 11.56 5.39 -0.59
N LEU A 301 11.83 4.39 -1.44
CA LEU A 301 11.04 3.15 -1.53
C LEU A 301 11.64 2.01 -0.70
N LEU A 302 12.96 1.85 -0.69
CA LEU A 302 13.63 0.70 -0.07
C LEU A 302 14.10 0.98 1.36
N GLY A 303 14.15 2.24 1.77
CA GLY A 303 14.79 2.65 3.02
C GLY A 303 16.30 2.51 2.96
N THR A 304 16.95 2.54 4.13
CA THR A 304 18.42 2.40 4.23
C THR A 304 18.75 1.51 5.42
N PRO A 305 19.17 0.25 5.18
CA PRO A 305 19.61 -0.61 6.26
C PRO A 305 20.85 -0.02 6.96
N PRO A 306 21.02 -0.25 8.26
CA PRO A 306 22.18 0.24 8.99
C PRO A 306 23.46 -0.45 8.49
N ALA A 307 24.52 0.33 8.24
CA ALA A 307 25.80 -0.19 7.75
C ALA A 307 26.48 -1.19 8.72
N SER A 308 26.11 -1.19 10.00
CA SER A 308 26.56 -2.15 11.01
C SER A 308 26.00 -3.55 10.79
N TRP A 309 24.89 -3.71 10.06
CA TRP A 309 24.36 -5.03 9.71
C TRP A 309 25.11 -5.60 8.51
N GLN A 310 25.81 -6.71 8.73
CA GLN A 310 26.60 -7.39 7.69
C GLN A 310 25.77 -7.86 6.49
N GLY A 311 24.51 -8.26 6.70
CA GLY A 311 23.62 -8.73 5.64
C GLY A 311 23.48 -7.71 4.51
N ALA A 312 23.28 -6.43 4.85
CA ALA A 312 23.15 -5.34 3.89
C ALA A 312 24.39 -5.08 3.02
N ARG A 313 25.55 -5.69 3.33
CA ARG A 313 26.79 -5.52 2.54
C ARG A 313 26.89 -6.52 1.39
N ILE A 314 26.28 -7.70 1.54
CA ILE A 314 26.24 -8.76 0.50
C ILE A 314 24.86 -8.78 -0.18
N GLU A 315 23.80 -8.51 0.56
CA GLU A 315 22.42 -8.57 0.07
C GLU A 315 22.19 -7.57 -1.07
N PRO A 316 21.89 -8.05 -2.29
CA PRO A 316 21.56 -7.15 -3.37
C PRO A 316 20.25 -6.42 -3.05
N ALA A 317 20.24 -5.11 -3.23
CA ALA A 317 19.04 -4.30 -3.10
C ALA A 317 17.95 -4.78 -4.07
N PRO A 318 16.66 -4.72 -3.70
CA PRO A 318 15.58 -4.97 -4.64
C PRO A 318 15.68 -4.10 -5.90
N ALA A 319 15.45 -4.68 -7.06
CA ALA A 319 15.47 -3.95 -8.33
C ALA A 319 14.35 -2.91 -8.36
N LEU A 320 14.72 -1.65 -8.58
CA LEU A 320 13.79 -0.53 -8.67
C LEU A 320 13.36 -0.31 -10.11
N ARG A 321 12.04 -0.37 -10.37
CA ARG A 321 11.43 -0.21 -11.69
C ARG A 321 10.65 1.10 -11.76
N ARG A 322 10.69 1.78 -12.91
CA ARG A 322 10.02 3.08 -13.16
C ARG A 322 9.04 2.94 -14.32
N ASP A 323 8.03 3.82 -14.35
CA ASP A 323 7.06 3.94 -15.44
C ASP A 323 6.27 2.63 -15.69
N GLU A 324 6.04 1.90 -14.59
CA GLU A 324 5.38 0.59 -14.57
C GLU A 324 3.86 0.72 -14.52
N PRO A 325 3.10 -0.12 -15.26
CA PRO A 325 1.66 -0.16 -15.18
C PRO A 325 1.25 -0.99 -13.96
N VAL A 326 0.65 -0.34 -12.96
CA VAL A 326 0.17 -0.99 -11.75
C VAL A 326 -1.33 -0.76 -11.61
N THR A 327 -2.08 -1.85 -11.44
CA THR A 327 -3.51 -1.83 -11.12
C THR A 327 -3.69 -2.25 -9.66
N LEU A 328 -4.30 -1.39 -8.85
CA LEU A 328 -4.58 -1.67 -7.44
C LEU A 328 -5.92 -2.42 -7.32
N LEU A 329 -5.94 -3.51 -6.55
CA LEU A 329 -7.07 -4.45 -6.43
C LEU A 329 -7.66 -4.36 -5.02
N PRO A 330 -8.79 -3.65 -4.82
CA PRO A 330 -9.31 -3.27 -3.50
C PRO A 330 -10.02 -4.40 -2.73
N ASP A 331 -10.28 -5.54 -3.38
CA ASP A 331 -10.91 -6.69 -2.75
C ASP A 331 -10.47 -8.02 -3.39
N GLY A 332 -10.89 -9.12 -2.76
CA GLY A 332 -10.50 -10.47 -3.16
C GLY A 332 -11.14 -10.93 -4.45
N ASN A 333 -12.29 -10.38 -4.85
CA ASN A 333 -12.90 -10.65 -6.15
C ASN A 333 -12.04 -10.08 -7.28
N ASP A 334 -11.60 -8.82 -7.14
CA ASP A 334 -10.69 -8.19 -8.10
C ASP A 334 -9.33 -8.91 -8.13
N LEU A 335 -8.83 -9.37 -6.97
CA LEU A 335 -7.63 -10.18 -6.87
C LEU A 335 -7.74 -11.52 -7.63
N LEU A 336 -8.83 -12.26 -7.44
CA LEU A 336 -9.10 -13.51 -8.15
C LEU A 336 -9.30 -13.29 -9.66
N GLY A 337 -9.96 -12.20 -10.04
CA GLY A 337 -10.16 -11.82 -11.45
C GLY A 337 -8.85 -11.49 -12.16
N ALA A 338 -7.98 -10.74 -11.50
CA ALA A 338 -6.64 -10.45 -12.01
C ALA A 338 -5.79 -11.72 -12.10
N ALA A 339 -5.84 -12.59 -11.08
CA ALA A 339 -5.12 -13.86 -11.10
C ALA A 339 -5.58 -14.77 -12.25
N THR A 340 -6.89 -14.83 -12.51
CA THR A 340 -7.45 -15.56 -13.66
C THR A 340 -6.97 -14.95 -14.98
N THR A 341 -6.96 -13.61 -15.09
CA THR A 341 -6.47 -12.90 -16.28
C THR A 341 -4.98 -13.16 -16.54
N ALA A 342 -4.17 -13.26 -15.48
CA ALA A 342 -2.74 -13.56 -15.58
C ALA A 342 -2.50 -14.95 -16.19
N LEU A 343 -3.30 -15.95 -15.82
CA LEU A 343 -3.19 -17.32 -16.34
C LEU A 343 -3.89 -17.52 -17.68
N THR A 344 -4.86 -16.66 -18.03
CA THR A 344 -5.62 -16.78 -19.28
C THR A 344 -4.72 -16.52 -20.48
N GLY A 345 -4.53 -17.55 -21.32
CA GLY A 345 -3.68 -17.48 -22.51
C GLY A 345 -2.18 -17.63 -22.22
N ALA A 346 -1.79 -18.02 -21.01
CA ALA A 346 -0.41 -18.40 -20.73
C ALA A 346 -0.08 -19.72 -21.46
N THR A 347 0.71 -19.65 -22.53
CA THR A 347 1.06 -20.82 -23.37
C THR A 347 2.47 -21.34 -23.12
N ALA A 348 3.35 -20.54 -22.50
CA ALA A 348 4.75 -20.91 -22.29
C ALA A 348 5.03 -21.37 -20.85
N GLU A 349 4.58 -20.62 -19.86
CA GLU A 349 4.83 -20.92 -18.44
C GLU A 349 3.71 -20.30 -17.58
N SER A 350 3.35 -20.96 -16.49
CA SER A 350 2.33 -20.48 -15.56
C SER A 350 2.64 -20.87 -14.12
N LEU A 351 2.57 -19.89 -13.21
CA LEU A 351 3.00 -19.99 -11.82
C LEU A 351 1.84 -19.60 -10.90
N ALA A 352 1.55 -20.42 -9.89
CA ALA A 352 0.60 -20.09 -8.83
C ALA A 352 1.17 -20.40 -7.45
N VAL A 353 1.18 -19.41 -6.58
CA VAL A 353 1.66 -19.48 -5.20
C VAL A 353 0.55 -18.98 -4.30
N ALA A 354 0.16 -19.79 -3.32
CA ALA A 354 -0.73 -19.40 -2.24
C ALA A 354 -0.58 -20.41 -1.09
N PRO A 355 -0.89 -20.06 0.17
CA PRO A 355 -0.86 -21.04 1.26
C PRO A 355 -1.73 -22.27 0.98
N LEU A 356 -2.84 -22.07 0.26
CA LEU A 356 -3.71 -23.10 -0.29
C LEU A 356 -4.15 -22.71 -1.70
N ILE A 357 -4.16 -23.68 -2.62
CA ILE A 357 -4.67 -23.54 -3.99
C ILE A 357 -5.84 -24.50 -4.16
N ASP A 358 -7.06 -23.97 -4.22
CA ASP A 358 -8.29 -24.73 -4.42
C ASP A 358 -8.78 -24.58 -5.87
N GLY A 359 -8.87 -25.71 -6.59
CA GLY A 359 -9.33 -25.74 -7.97
C GLY A 359 -10.85 -25.88 -8.14
N THR A 360 -11.62 -25.99 -7.04
CA THR A 360 -13.00 -26.51 -7.04
C THR A 360 -14.09 -25.42 -7.00
N PHE A 361 -13.73 -24.18 -7.28
CA PHE A 361 -14.64 -23.04 -7.26
C PHE A 361 -14.50 -22.17 -8.50
N ALA A 362 -15.57 -21.46 -8.86
CA ALA A 362 -15.57 -20.55 -10.00
C ALA A 362 -14.77 -19.30 -9.64
N ALA A 363 -13.77 -18.95 -10.45
CA ALA A 363 -13.04 -17.69 -10.30
C ALA A 363 -13.60 -16.62 -11.27
N PRO A 364 -13.64 -15.34 -10.87
CA PRO A 364 -13.94 -14.23 -11.76
C PRO A 364 -13.06 -14.21 -13.01
N PRO A 365 -13.61 -13.90 -14.20
CA PRO A 365 -12.83 -13.87 -15.43
C PRO A 365 -11.88 -12.68 -15.55
N ALA A 366 -12.19 -11.55 -14.89
CA ALA A 366 -11.42 -10.30 -14.93
C ALA A 366 -11.81 -9.41 -13.72
N PRO A 367 -10.94 -8.49 -13.27
CA PRO A 367 -11.25 -7.56 -12.18
C PRO A 367 -12.32 -6.52 -12.57
N GLY A 368 -12.89 -5.83 -11.58
CA GLY A 368 -13.86 -4.75 -11.74
C GLY A 368 -15.30 -5.27 -11.80
N ALA A 369 -16.14 -4.65 -12.64
CA ALA A 369 -17.53 -5.08 -12.80
C ALA A 369 -17.68 -6.59 -13.13
N PRO A 370 -16.84 -7.21 -14.00
CA PRO A 370 -16.89 -8.65 -14.27
C PRO A 370 -16.58 -9.55 -13.08
N ALA A 371 -16.01 -9.03 -11.99
CA ALA A 371 -15.75 -9.79 -10.76
C ALA A 371 -16.83 -9.61 -9.68
N ARG A 372 -17.81 -8.73 -9.93
CA ARG A 372 -18.77 -8.29 -8.91
C ARG A 372 -20.18 -8.72 -9.26
N TRP A 373 -21.00 -8.90 -8.23
CA TRP A 373 -22.43 -9.11 -8.39
C TRP A 373 -23.09 -7.89 -9.06
N PRO A 374 -24.03 -8.07 -10.01
CA PRO A 374 -24.62 -9.32 -10.49
C PRO A 374 -23.95 -9.93 -11.73
N ALA A 375 -22.82 -9.38 -12.20
CA ALA A 375 -22.15 -9.88 -13.40
C ALA A 375 -21.45 -11.22 -13.15
N PHE A 376 -21.02 -11.48 -11.92
CA PHE A 376 -20.39 -12.73 -11.51
C PHE A 376 -21.10 -13.41 -10.34
N PRO A 377 -21.28 -14.74 -10.38
CA PRO A 377 -21.04 -15.64 -11.52
C PRO A 377 -22.01 -15.36 -12.68
N PRO A 378 -21.74 -15.81 -13.92
CA PRO A 378 -22.68 -15.69 -15.03
C PRO A 378 -24.04 -16.32 -14.69
N LEU A 379 -25.13 -15.58 -14.88
CA LEU A 379 -26.46 -15.99 -14.45
C LEU A 379 -27.35 -16.37 -15.64
N ALA A 380 -28.06 -17.50 -15.54
CA ALA A 380 -29.04 -17.94 -16.54
C ALA A 380 -30.45 -17.37 -16.27
N GLY A 381 -31.24 -17.15 -17.32
CA GLY A 381 -32.64 -16.70 -17.19
C GLY A 381 -32.82 -15.20 -16.88
N ALA A 382 -34.08 -14.75 -16.86
CA ALA A 382 -34.43 -13.36 -16.60
C ALA A 382 -34.28 -13.00 -15.10
N ALA A 383 -33.92 -11.74 -14.82
CA ALA A 383 -33.87 -11.25 -13.44
C ALA A 383 -35.28 -11.24 -12.83
N ALA A 384 -35.39 -11.63 -11.57
CA ALA A 384 -36.61 -11.41 -10.81
C ALA A 384 -36.97 -9.90 -10.79
N PRO A 385 -38.27 -9.53 -10.77
CA PRO A 385 -38.67 -8.13 -10.71
C PRO A 385 -38.06 -7.38 -9.53
N ALA A 386 -37.73 -6.11 -9.76
CA ALA A 386 -37.27 -5.18 -8.72
C ALA A 386 -38.32 -5.05 -7.61
N GLY A 387 -37.86 -4.69 -6.41
CA GLY A 387 -38.68 -4.54 -5.22
C GLY A 387 -38.27 -5.49 -4.09
N ALA A 388 -38.87 -5.29 -2.91
CA ALA A 388 -38.54 -6.06 -1.73
C ALA A 388 -38.69 -7.58 -1.96
N ILE A 389 -37.73 -8.36 -1.45
CA ILE A 389 -37.90 -9.81 -1.33
C ILE A 389 -39.06 -10.02 -0.34
N PRO A 390 -40.12 -10.77 -0.67
CA PRO A 390 -41.24 -10.99 0.25
C PRO A 390 -40.83 -11.83 1.46
N VAL A 391 -41.56 -11.69 2.57
CA VAL A 391 -41.37 -12.52 3.79
C VAL A 391 -42.02 -13.89 3.61
N VAL A 392 -43.08 -13.98 2.78
CA VAL A 392 -43.88 -15.18 2.52
C VAL A 392 -44.11 -15.29 1.00
N PRO A 393 -43.99 -16.49 0.38
CA PRO A 393 -43.71 -17.79 1.01
C PRO A 393 -42.31 -17.86 1.61
N THR A 394 -42.20 -18.57 2.74
CA THR A 394 -40.93 -18.80 3.45
C THR A 394 -39.98 -19.58 2.54
N VAL A 395 -38.68 -19.31 2.64
CA VAL A 395 -37.65 -20.18 2.06
C VAL A 395 -37.90 -21.61 2.54
N SER A 396 -38.18 -22.54 1.63
CA SER A 396 -38.32 -23.96 1.98
C SER A 396 -36.94 -24.59 2.07
N ALA A 397 -36.66 -25.37 3.11
CA ALA A 397 -35.35 -25.99 3.32
C ALA A 397 -35.46 -27.50 3.54
N THR A 398 -34.55 -28.27 2.95
CA THR A 398 -34.30 -29.68 3.27
C THR A 398 -32.81 -29.88 3.51
N ALA A 399 -32.44 -30.80 4.42
CA ALA A 399 -31.05 -31.09 4.75
C ALA A 399 -30.79 -32.60 4.80
N ALA A 400 -29.67 -33.04 4.25
CA ALA A 400 -29.24 -34.43 4.19
C ALA A 400 -27.72 -34.55 4.40
N ILE A 401 -27.25 -35.71 4.87
CA ILE A 401 -25.82 -35.98 5.02
C ILE A 401 -25.20 -36.11 3.62
N LEU A 402 -23.98 -35.63 3.43
CA LEU A 402 -23.28 -35.79 2.17
C LEU A 402 -23.03 -37.29 1.86
N ASP A 403 -23.44 -37.72 0.68
CA ASP A 403 -23.04 -39.01 0.11
C ASP A 403 -21.74 -38.83 -0.67
N ASP A 404 -20.62 -39.20 -0.04
CA ASP A 404 -19.29 -39.17 -0.66
C ASP A 404 -18.96 -40.44 -1.46
N GLY A 405 -19.90 -41.39 -1.53
CA GLY A 405 -19.72 -42.69 -2.19
C GLY A 405 -18.82 -43.67 -1.40
N ALA A 406 -18.41 -43.33 -0.17
CA ALA A 406 -17.56 -44.14 0.68
C ALA A 406 -18.32 -44.58 1.95
N PRO A 407 -19.15 -45.64 1.90
CA PRO A 407 -20.02 -46.05 3.01
C PRO A 407 -19.29 -46.49 4.30
N ALA A 408 -17.96 -46.62 4.26
CA ALA A 408 -17.11 -46.98 5.40
C ALA A 408 -16.67 -45.76 6.24
N THR A 409 -16.88 -44.53 5.76
CA THR A 409 -16.53 -43.30 6.47
C THR A 409 -17.80 -42.49 6.74
N THR A 410 -18.10 -42.20 8.01
CA THR A 410 -19.17 -41.26 8.36
C THR A 410 -18.76 -39.85 7.97
N ASP A 411 -19.32 -39.35 6.86
CA ASP A 411 -19.24 -37.94 6.52
C ASP A 411 -20.08 -37.11 7.52
N VAL A 412 -19.59 -35.91 7.83
CA VAL A 412 -20.21 -34.93 8.74
C VAL A 412 -20.63 -33.66 8.01
N ASP A 413 -20.34 -33.57 6.71
CA ASP A 413 -20.82 -32.50 5.86
C ASP A 413 -22.33 -32.67 5.57
N VAL A 414 -23.03 -31.56 5.43
CA VAL A 414 -24.49 -31.53 5.20
C VAL A 414 -24.79 -30.79 3.91
N VAL A 415 -25.63 -31.38 3.08
CA VAL A 415 -26.19 -30.77 1.87
C VAL A 415 -27.52 -30.11 2.22
N LEU A 416 -27.56 -28.78 2.10
CA LEU A 416 -28.74 -27.94 2.32
C LEU A 416 -29.36 -27.55 0.98
N THR A 417 -30.62 -27.91 0.75
CA THR A 417 -31.39 -27.48 -0.42
C THR A 417 -32.41 -26.44 0.00
N LEU A 418 -32.33 -25.27 -0.62
CA LEU A 418 -33.24 -24.14 -0.41
C LEU A 418 -34.14 -23.97 -1.64
N GLY A 419 -35.42 -23.68 -1.42
CA GLY A 419 -36.42 -23.48 -2.47
C GLY A 419 -37.31 -22.26 -2.19
N GLY A 420 -38.11 -21.87 -3.19
CA GLY A 420 -38.95 -20.67 -3.11
C GLY A 420 -38.18 -19.36 -3.22
N LEU A 421 -36.95 -19.40 -3.75
CA LEU A 421 -36.07 -18.24 -3.90
C LEU A 421 -36.38 -17.49 -5.20
N PRO A 422 -36.13 -16.18 -5.30
CA PRO A 422 -36.21 -15.48 -6.57
C PRO A 422 -35.20 -16.08 -7.57
N ALA A 423 -35.66 -16.39 -8.79
CA ALA A 423 -34.80 -16.97 -9.82
C ALA A 423 -33.56 -16.11 -10.08
N GLY A 424 -32.38 -16.74 -10.07
CA GLY A 424 -31.11 -16.06 -10.29
C GLY A 424 -30.67 -15.14 -9.16
N ALA A 425 -31.22 -15.26 -7.95
CA ALA A 425 -30.72 -14.58 -6.76
C ALA A 425 -29.49 -15.30 -6.19
N ALA A 426 -28.56 -14.54 -5.64
CA ALA A 426 -27.48 -15.09 -4.82
C ALA A 426 -28.01 -15.42 -3.43
N VAL A 427 -27.56 -16.54 -2.88
CA VAL A 427 -27.93 -16.99 -1.54
C VAL A 427 -26.68 -17.37 -0.75
N ARG A 428 -26.64 -16.98 0.52
CA ARG A 428 -25.62 -17.45 1.47
C ARG A 428 -26.30 -17.94 2.74
N ALA A 429 -25.98 -19.17 3.14
CA ALA A 429 -26.48 -19.79 4.36
C ALA A 429 -25.35 -19.87 5.39
N TYR A 430 -25.58 -19.34 6.58
CA TYR A 430 -24.68 -19.38 7.72
C TYR A 430 -25.25 -20.32 8.78
N HIS A 431 -24.64 -21.50 8.96
CA HIS A 431 -25.02 -22.38 10.07
C HIS A 431 -24.60 -21.74 11.40
N ARG A 432 -25.38 -21.99 12.45
CA ARG A 432 -25.12 -21.41 13.76
C ARG A 432 -24.14 -22.26 14.56
N VAL A 433 -23.15 -21.61 15.16
CA VAL A 433 -22.11 -22.24 15.99
C VAL A 433 -21.97 -21.48 17.30
N PHE A 434 -21.57 -22.17 18.36
CA PHE A 434 -21.20 -21.51 19.60
C PHE A 434 -19.79 -20.93 19.50
N SER A 435 -19.65 -19.63 19.78
CA SER A 435 -18.36 -18.96 19.92
C SER A 435 -17.61 -19.46 21.16
N ALA A 436 -16.33 -19.09 21.27
CA ALA A 436 -15.51 -19.37 22.45
C ALA A 436 -16.09 -18.82 23.77
N SER A 437 -16.94 -17.80 23.70
CA SER A 437 -17.68 -17.24 24.84
C SER A 437 -19.03 -17.90 25.08
N ALA A 438 -19.30 -19.05 24.44
CA ALA A 438 -20.57 -19.78 24.47
C ALA A 438 -21.78 -18.95 24.00
N VAL A 439 -21.56 -17.91 23.21
CA VAL A 439 -22.62 -17.12 22.55
C VAL A 439 -22.85 -17.68 21.15
N GLU A 440 -24.11 -17.80 20.76
CA GLU A 440 -24.49 -18.21 19.40
C GLU A 440 -23.93 -17.23 18.36
N SER A 441 -23.31 -17.76 17.33
CA SER A 441 -22.60 -17.02 16.29
C SER A 441 -22.78 -17.68 14.93
N ARG A 442 -22.40 -16.98 13.85
CA ARG A 442 -22.50 -17.48 12.48
C ARG A 442 -21.20 -18.18 12.07
N GLY A 443 -21.30 -19.45 11.70
CA GLY A 443 -20.21 -20.25 11.12
C GLY A 443 -19.84 -19.83 9.70
N ASP A 444 -18.95 -20.57 9.05
CA ASP A 444 -18.42 -20.23 7.72
C ASP A 444 -19.45 -20.33 6.59
N GLY A 445 -20.43 -21.21 6.76
CA GLY A 445 -21.56 -21.32 5.85
C GLY A 445 -21.18 -21.74 4.42
N ALA A 446 -22.12 -21.58 3.50
CA ALA A 446 -21.94 -21.83 2.07
C ALA A 446 -22.81 -20.90 1.23
N GLY A 447 -22.37 -20.61 0.01
CA GLY A 447 -23.05 -19.73 -0.94
C GLY A 447 -23.32 -20.39 -2.28
N GLY A 448 -24.33 -19.89 -2.99
CA GLY A 448 -24.75 -20.41 -4.29
C GLY A 448 -25.75 -19.49 -4.98
N ILE A 449 -26.19 -19.89 -6.17
CA ILE A 449 -27.18 -19.15 -6.98
C ILE A 449 -28.45 -19.98 -7.09
N ALA A 450 -29.60 -19.32 -6.91
CA ALA A 450 -30.90 -19.92 -7.19
C ALA A 450 -31.08 -20.12 -8.69
N ASP A 451 -31.41 -21.34 -9.11
CA ASP A 451 -31.68 -21.68 -10.49
C ASP A 451 -32.97 -21.02 -11.03
N THR A 452 -33.36 -21.36 -12.26
CA THR A 452 -34.58 -20.83 -12.88
C THR A 452 -35.87 -21.27 -12.18
N SER A 453 -35.82 -22.32 -11.36
CA SER A 453 -36.94 -22.82 -10.54
C SER A 453 -37.00 -22.16 -9.15
N GLY A 454 -35.96 -21.39 -8.78
CA GLY A 454 -35.85 -20.79 -7.45
C GLY A 454 -35.27 -21.73 -6.41
N THR A 455 -34.44 -22.69 -6.83
CA THR A 455 -33.78 -23.67 -5.95
C THR A 455 -32.26 -23.45 -5.92
N ALA A 456 -31.65 -23.60 -4.73
CA ALA A 456 -30.21 -23.56 -4.53
C ALA A 456 -29.75 -24.74 -3.65
N VAL A 457 -28.67 -25.41 -4.03
CA VAL A 457 -28.08 -26.55 -3.29
C VAL A 457 -26.71 -26.15 -2.76
N LEU A 458 -26.50 -26.27 -1.45
CA LEU A 458 -25.33 -25.78 -0.74
C LEU A 458 -24.68 -26.91 0.07
N ARG A 459 -23.34 -26.96 0.08
CA ARG A 459 -22.57 -27.89 0.94
C ARG A 459 -22.04 -27.14 2.17
N LEU A 460 -22.54 -27.49 3.35
CA LEU A 460 -22.04 -26.99 4.62
C LEU A 460 -21.01 -27.97 5.17
N ARG A 461 -19.79 -27.48 5.44
CA ARG A 461 -18.72 -28.30 6.01
C ARG A 461 -18.85 -28.37 7.52
N ASP A 462 -18.94 -29.60 8.06
CA ASP A 462 -19.12 -29.91 9.49
C ASP A 462 -19.98 -28.89 10.28
N PRO A 463 -21.25 -28.64 9.90
CA PRO A 463 -22.06 -27.56 10.49
C PRO A 463 -22.47 -27.82 11.94
N LEU A 464 -22.30 -29.06 12.44
CA LEU A 464 -22.58 -29.44 13.83
C LEU A 464 -21.31 -29.52 14.70
N GLY A 465 -20.12 -29.28 14.12
CA GLY A 465 -18.86 -29.30 14.86
C GLY A 465 -18.49 -30.68 15.42
N LEU A 466 -18.81 -31.74 14.69
CA LEU A 466 -18.56 -33.13 15.11
C LEU A 466 -17.10 -33.54 14.92
N ARG A 467 -16.31 -32.79 14.14
CA ARG A 467 -14.88 -33.05 13.94
C ARG A 467 -14.04 -32.17 14.86
N ARG A 468 -13.46 -32.78 15.90
CA ARG A 468 -12.53 -32.07 16.80
C ARG A 468 -11.11 -32.01 16.21
N PRO A 469 -10.34 -30.94 16.48
CA PRO A 469 -8.94 -30.87 16.07
C PRO A 469 -8.13 -32.06 16.58
N GLY A 470 -7.34 -32.70 15.70
CA GLY A 470 -6.50 -33.86 16.04
C GLY A 470 -7.22 -35.21 16.08
N GLN A 471 -8.54 -35.24 15.85
CA GLN A 471 -9.33 -36.46 15.81
C GLN A 471 -9.46 -36.97 14.37
N ALA A 472 -9.04 -38.21 14.12
CA ALA A 472 -9.09 -38.81 12.77
C ALA A 472 -10.52 -39.15 12.32
N THR A 473 -11.37 -39.58 13.25
CA THR A 473 -12.75 -39.98 12.99
C THR A 473 -13.71 -39.01 13.69
N PRO A 474 -14.69 -38.40 12.99
CA PRO A 474 -15.64 -37.50 13.64
C PRO A 474 -16.48 -38.17 14.75
N ASP A 475 -17.04 -37.36 15.65
CA ASP A 475 -18.04 -37.83 16.61
C ASP A 475 -19.31 -38.31 15.87
N PRO A 476 -20.02 -39.35 16.35
CA PRO A 476 -21.23 -39.85 15.71
C PRO A 476 -22.33 -38.78 15.61
N MET A 477 -23.10 -38.80 14.51
CA MET A 477 -24.27 -37.93 14.37
C MET A 477 -25.29 -38.17 15.50
N PRO A 478 -25.88 -37.10 16.09
CA PRO A 478 -26.99 -37.24 17.02
C PRO A 478 -28.19 -37.95 16.39
N GLY A 479 -29.00 -38.64 17.20
CA GLY A 479 -30.15 -39.42 16.69
C GLY A 479 -31.25 -38.59 15.99
N THR A 480 -31.37 -37.30 16.30
CA THR A 480 -32.31 -36.36 15.67
C THR A 480 -31.60 -35.03 15.39
N PRO A 481 -30.68 -34.97 14.42
CA PRO A 481 -29.88 -33.79 14.18
C PRO A 481 -30.74 -32.70 13.50
N VAL A 482 -30.69 -31.48 14.04
CA VAL A 482 -31.38 -30.31 13.50
C VAL A 482 -30.34 -29.28 13.10
N LEU A 483 -30.44 -28.79 11.87
CA LEU A 483 -29.62 -27.72 11.33
C LEU A 483 -30.33 -26.39 11.53
N HIS A 484 -29.63 -25.42 12.14
CA HIS A 484 -30.07 -24.04 12.25
C HIS A 484 -29.18 -23.16 11.37
N VAL A 485 -29.80 -22.43 10.42
CA VAL A 485 -29.08 -21.53 9.51
C VAL A 485 -29.75 -20.16 9.40
N ASP A 486 -28.93 -19.12 9.31
CA ASP A 486 -29.39 -17.81 8.84
C ASP A 486 -29.12 -17.71 7.33
N VAL A 487 -30.14 -17.37 6.55
CA VAL A 487 -30.07 -17.32 5.08
C VAL A 487 -30.16 -15.88 4.59
N VAL A 488 -29.18 -15.46 3.80
CA VAL A 488 -29.19 -14.17 3.10
C VAL A 488 -29.52 -14.40 1.64
N VAL A 489 -30.49 -13.66 1.12
CA VAL A 489 -30.89 -13.69 -0.29
C VAL A 489 -30.68 -12.32 -0.89
N VAL A 490 -30.00 -12.24 -2.03
CA VAL A 490 -29.68 -11.00 -2.76
C VAL A 490 -30.16 -11.12 -4.20
N LYS A 491 -31.07 -10.24 -4.62
CA LYS A 491 -31.53 -10.16 -6.01
C LYS A 491 -30.44 -9.58 -6.91
N ARG A 492 -30.56 -9.82 -8.22
CA ARG A 492 -29.69 -9.19 -9.23
C ARG A 492 -29.76 -7.66 -9.22
N THR A 493 -30.91 -7.12 -8.83
CA THR A 493 -31.18 -5.69 -8.68
C THR A 493 -30.59 -5.08 -7.39
N GLY A 494 -29.99 -5.90 -6.52
CA GLY A 494 -29.25 -5.46 -5.33
C GLY A 494 -30.04 -5.50 -4.02
N GLU A 495 -31.37 -5.69 -4.06
CA GLU A 495 -32.15 -5.84 -2.84
C GLU A 495 -31.78 -7.14 -2.11
N ALA A 496 -31.51 -7.03 -0.81
CA ALA A 496 -31.12 -8.13 0.05
C ALA A 496 -32.11 -8.33 1.20
N ARG A 497 -32.28 -9.57 1.65
CA ARG A 497 -33.05 -9.94 2.86
C ARG A 497 -32.33 -11.04 3.62
N ILE A 498 -32.36 -10.95 4.95
CA ILE A 498 -31.88 -11.98 5.87
C ILE A 498 -33.10 -12.70 6.47
N PHE A 499 -33.11 -14.02 6.40
CA PHE A 499 -34.03 -14.93 7.06
C PHE A 499 -33.27 -15.59 8.21
N GLY A 500 -33.60 -15.24 9.45
CA GLY A 500 -32.95 -15.81 10.63
C GLY A 500 -33.61 -17.13 11.05
N ASP A 501 -32.81 -18.03 11.62
CA ASP A 501 -33.24 -19.28 12.26
C ASP A 501 -34.09 -20.21 11.37
N VAL A 502 -33.66 -20.40 10.12
CA VAL A 502 -34.22 -21.45 9.28
C VAL A 502 -33.78 -22.79 9.87
N SER A 503 -34.73 -23.49 10.49
CA SER A 503 -34.50 -24.76 11.18
C SER A 503 -35.03 -25.93 10.33
N VAL A 504 -34.18 -26.95 10.14
CA VAL A 504 -34.51 -28.12 9.31
C VAL A 504 -33.88 -29.39 9.90
N ALA A 505 -34.65 -30.48 9.94
CA ALA A 505 -34.13 -31.78 10.34
C ALA A 505 -33.17 -32.32 9.27
N ILE A 506 -32.03 -32.87 9.69
CA ILE A 506 -31.09 -33.56 8.81
C ILE A 506 -31.58 -35.01 8.68
N SER A 507 -31.91 -35.43 7.45
CA SER A 507 -32.41 -36.78 7.18
C SER A 507 -31.96 -37.30 5.81
N GLY A 508 -31.63 -38.58 5.75
CA GLY A 508 -31.16 -39.23 4.51
C GLY A 508 -29.76 -38.78 4.07
N THR A 509 -29.39 -39.16 2.85
CA THR A 509 -28.14 -38.78 2.19
C THR A 509 -28.43 -38.05 0.88
N ALA A 510 -27.53 -37.15 0.45
CA ALA A 510 -27.63 -36.42 -0.81
C ALA A 510 -26.25 -36.21 -1.43
N ALA A 511 -26.19 -36.16 -2.77
CA ALA A 511 -24.97 -35.88 -3.50
C ALA A 511 -24.48 -34.44 -3.27
N ALA A 512 -23.16 -34.24 -3.37
CA ALA A 512 -22.57 -32.91 -3.35
C ALA A 512 -23.10 -32.03 -4.51
N PRO A 513 -23.25 -30.72 -4.30
CA PRO A 513 -23.46 -29.79 -5.41
C PRO A 513 -22.26 -29.86 -6.39
N PRO A 514 -22.49 -29.67 -7.70
CA PRO A 514 -21.40 -29.68 -8.69
C PRO A 514 -20.32 -28.66 -8.33
N ALA A 515 -19.06 -29.11 -8.32
CA ALA A 515 -17.92 -28.21 -8.18
C ALA A 515 -17.66 -27.46 -9.48
N ALA A 516 -17.30 -26.19 -9.37
CA ALA A 516 -16.76 -25.44 -10.50
C ALA A 516 -15.25 -25.70 -10.64
N VAL A 517 -14.66 -25.31 -11.78
CA VAL A 517 -13.23 -25.43 -12.01
C VAL A 517 -12.62 -24.06 -12.29
N ASN A 518 -11.35 -23.88 -11.92
CA ASN A 518 -10.58 -22.68 -12.21
C ASN A 518 -9.16 -23.01 -12.73
N LEU A 519 -8.44 -21.99 -13.19
CA LEU A 519 -7.11 -22.13 -13.78
C LEU A 519 -5.99 -22.33 -12.73
N PHE A 520 -6.23 -22.03 -11.46
CA PHE A 520 -5.17 -22.01 -10.44
C PHE A 520 -4.59 -23.39 -10.18
N ALA A 521 -5.45 -24.39 -10.05
CA ALA A 521 -5.00 -25.77 -9.89
C ALA A 521 -4.33 -26.35 -11.14
N GLY A 522 -4.56 -25.74 -12.32
CA GLY A 522 -3.96 -26.14 -13.59
C GLY A 522 -2.63 -25.43 -13.93
N ALA A 523 -2.15 -24.51 -13.08
CA ALA A 523 -0.88 -23.83 -13.32
C ALA A 523 0.29 -24.84 -13.37
N THR A 524 1.22 -24.62 -14.32
CA THR A 524 2.36 -25.49 -14.60
C THR A 524 3.22 -25.72 -13.36
N ARG A 525 3.50 -24.65 -12.60
CA ARG A 525 4.23 -24.73 -11.34
C ARG A 525 3.39 -24.15 -10.21
N ARG A 526 3.37 -24.86 -9.09
CA ARG A 526 2.55 -24.52 -7.93
C ARG A 526 3.38 -24.52 -6.66
N GLY A 527 3.16 -23.54 -5.80
CA GLY A 527 3.82 -23.38 -4.51
C GLY A 527 2.78 -23.21 -3.41
N VAL A 528 2.92 -23.97 -2.32
CA VAL A 528 2.02 -23.96 -1.16
C VAL A 528 2.80 -23.74 0.14
N CYS A 529 2.08 -23.48 1.23
CA CYS A 529 2.68 -23.40 2.56
C CYS A 529 1.77 -24.07 3.59
N ASN A 530 2.17 -25.25 4.08
CA ASN A 530 1.48 -25.96 5.15
C ASN A 530 2.07 -25.59 6.52
N ALA A 531 1.68 -24.45 7.09
CA ALA A 531 2.08 -24.02 8.42
C ALA A 531 0.92 -24.16 9.43
N GLY A 532 0.92 -25.26 10.18
CA GLY A 532 -0.12 -25.55 11.18
C GLY A 532 -0.28 -24.46 12.26
N VAL A 533 0.79 -23.74 12.60
CA VAL A 533 0.77 -22.65 13.60
C VAL A 533 -0.11 -21.47 13.20
N LEU A 534 -0.28 -21.19 11.90
CA LEU A 534 -1.22 -20.17 11.41
C LEU A 534 -2.48 -20.80 10.79
N GLY A 535 -2.70 -22.09 11.06
CA GLY A 535 -3.79 -22.86 10.47
C GLY A 535 -3.73 -22.91 8.95
N LEU A 536 -2.54 -22.82 8.36
CA LEU A 536 -2.30 -22.90 6.92
C LEU A 536 -2.07 -24.37 6.55
N GLY A 537 -2.99 -24.95 5.77
CA GLY A 537 -2.82 -26.26 5.15
C GLY A 537 -2.87 -27.50 6.06
N ILE A 538 -2.81 -28.66 5.42
CA ILE A 538 -2.65 -30.00 6.01
C ILE A 538 -1.43 -30.59 5.30
N LEU A 539 -0.46 -31.14 6.05
CA LEU A 539 0.70 -31.77 5.44
C LEU A 539 0.25 -32.89 4.49
N PRO A 540 0.68 -32.90 3.22
CA PRO A 540 0.34 -33.99 2.32
C PRO A 540 0.92 -35.30 2.87
N PRO A 541 0.20 -36.42 2.73
CA PRO A 541 0.77 -37.72 3.07
C PRO A 541 2.03 -37.96 2.23
N PRO A 542 3.06 -38.63 2.78
CA PRO A 542 4.27 -38.95 2.03
C PRO A 542 3.89 -39.77 0.77
N PRO A 543 4.57 -39.55 -0.37
CA PRO A 543 4.24 -40.27 -1.60
C PRO A 543 4.47 -41.78 -1.39
N ALA A 544 3.45 -42.57 -1.71
CA ALA A 544 3.56 -44.02 -1.68
C ALA A 544 4.24 -44.55 -2.95
N GLY A 545 5.30 -45.36 -2.81
CA GLY A 545 5.82 -46.19 -3.90
C GLY A 545 6.76 -45.52 -4.91
N THR A 546 7.49 -44.48 -4.54
CA THR A 546 8.44 -43.78 -5.45
C THR A 546 9.90 -44.21 -5.28
N SER A 547 10.76 -43.91 -6.27
CA SER A 547 12.22 -44.12 -6.16
C SER A 547 12.82 -43.32 -5.00
N LEU A 548 13.97 -43.76 -4.47
CA LEU A 548 14.66 -43.07 -3.35
C LEU A 548 14.84 -41.56 -3.58
N VAL A 549 15.13 -41.16 -4.82
CA VAL A 549 15.28 -39.74 -5.21
C VAL A 549 13.95 -38.99 -5.10
N ALA A 550 12.86 -39.57 -5.58
CA ALA A 550 11.54 -38.95 -5.51
C ALA A 550 10.99 -38.89 -4.07
N SER A 551 11.30 -39.90 -3.25
CA SER A 551 10.97 -39.89 -1.82
C SER A 551 11.79 -38.83 -1.07
N ALA A 552 13.08 -38.67 -1.38
CA ALA A 552 13.93 -37.63 -0.80
C ALA A 552 13.47 -36.22 -1.18
N LEU A 553 13.14 -35.98 -2.45
CA LEU A 553 12.59 -34.71 -2.91
C LEU A 553 11.24 -34.39 -2.25
N ALA A 554 10.38 -35.38 -2.07
CA ALA A 554 9.12 -35.20 -1.37
C ALA A 554 9.28 -34.89 0.12
N LEU A 555 10.29 -35.48 0.77
CA LEU A 555 10.61 -35.16 2.16
C LEU A 555 11.13 -33.73 2.33
N LEU A 556 11.87 -33.22 1.35
CA LEU A 556 12.35 -31.83 1.30
C LEU A 556 11.26 -30.84 0.84
N GLY A 557 10.05 -31.31 0.56
CA GLY A 557 8.95 -30.45 0.09
C GLY A 557 9.12 -29.97 -1.36
N GLU A 558 10.02 -30.59 -2.12
CA GLU A 558 10.32 -30.27 -3.53
C GLU A 558 9.40 -31.02 -4.52
N THR A 559 8.14 -31.25 -4.11
CA THR A 559 7.08 -31.83 -4.94
C THR A 559 6.35 -30.77 -5.76
N THR A 560 5.32 -31.15 -6.51
CA THR A 560 4.41 -30.20 -7.18
C THR A 560 2.98 -30.46 -6.73
N PRO A 561 2.37 -29.58 -5.91
CA PRO A 561 2.87 -28.27 -5.47
C PRO A 561 4.09 -28.34 -4.53
N ARG A 562 5.02 -27.39 -4.65
CA ARG A 562 6.20 -27.25 -3.80
C ARG A 562 5.80 -26.69 -2.44
N ASP A 563 6.25 -27.31 -1.36
CA ASP A 563 6.10 -26.83 0.02
C ASP A 563 7.48 -26.57 0.62
N ALA A 564 8.05 -25.40 0.31
CA ALA A 564 9.48 -25.13 0.47
C ALA A 564 10.04 -25.36 1.90
N PRO A 565 11.33 -25.75 2.01
CA PRO A 565 12.02 -25.86 3.30
C PRO A 565 11.93 -24.59 4.13
N ARG A 566 11.60 -24.76 5.41
CA ARG A 566 11.37 -23.67 6.36
C ARG A 566 11.64 -24.12 7.79
N LEU A 567 11.85 -23.15 8.66
CA LEU A 567 11.99 -23.41 10.10
C LEU A 567 10.65 -23.87 10.72
N PRO A 568 10.70 -24.67 11.80
CA PRO A 568 9.50 -25.03 12.55
C PRO A 568 8.67 -23.79 12.90
N GLY A 569 7.37 -23.86 12.65
CA GLY A 569 6.47 -22.75 12.95
C GLY A 569 6.59 -21.54 12.00
N MET A 570 7.47 -21.52 11.00
CA MET A 570 7.46 -20.48 9.97
C MET A 570 6.26 -20.64 9.04
N ALA A 571 5.69 -19.52 8.59
CA ALA A 571 4.57 -19.50 7.67
C ALA A 571 4.85 -18.56 6.50
N ARG A 572 4.05 -18.72 5.44
CA ARG A 572 4.04 -17.82 4.29
C ARG A 572 2.61 -17.53 3.90
N ARG A 573 2.34 -16.26 3.59
CA ARG A 573 1.03 -15.77 3.18
C ARG A 573 0.97 -15.32 1.73
N ASP A 574 2.07 -15.45 1.00
CA ASP A 574 2.24 -14.97 -0.36
C ASP A 574 1.12 -15.48 -1.26
N LEU A 575 0.46 -14.57 -1.98
CA LEU A 575 -0.36 -14.90 -3.14
C LEU A 575 0.35 -14.29 -4.36
N LEU A 576 0.99 -15.14 -5.16
CA LEU A 576 1.68 -14.74 -6.38
C LEU A 576 1.15 -15.57 -7.54
N VAL A 577 0.65 -14.91 -8.58
CA VAL A 577 0.19 -15.60 -9.79
C VAL A 577 0.81 -14.91 -10.99
N ALA A 578 1.48 -15.68 -11.85
CA ALA A 578 2.14 -15.16 -13.03
C ALA A 578 1.93 -16.07 -14.23
N GLY A 579 1.64 -15.49 -15.39
CA GLY A 579 1.52 -16.22 -16.66
C GLY A 579 2.33 -15.55 -17.76
N LEU A 580 2.99 -16.38 -18.56
CA LEU A 580 3.80 -15.96 -19.69
C LEU A 580 3.07 -16.22 -21.02
N ALA A 581 2.75 -15.14 -21.73
CA ALA A 581 1.97 -15.20 -22.98
C ALA A 581 2.76 -15.74 -24.18
N SER A 582 4.10 -15.57 -24.20
CA SER A 582 4.99 -16.08 -25.25
C SER A 582 6.32 -16.50 -24.65
N ALA A 583 6.93 -17.57 -25.17
CA ALA A 583 8.25 -18.03 -24.73
C ALA A 583 9.38 -17.04 -25.07
N THR A 584 9.08 -16.00 -25.86
CA THR A 584 10.03 -14.96 -26.27
C THR A 584 9.59 -13.58 -25.75
N GLY A 585 10.55 -12.80 -25.25
CA GLY A 585 10.37 -11.39 -24.92
C GLY A 585 9.87 -11.07 -23.50
N GLY A 586 9.79 -12.04 -22.59
CA GLY A 586 9.59 -11.76 -21.16
C GLY A 586 8.28 -11.04 -20.78
N ASN A 587 7.24 -11.14 -21.60
CA ASN A 587 5.96 -10.45 -21.39
C ASN A 587 5.08 -11.14 -20.35
N TRP A 588 5.44 -10.94 -19.07
CA TRP A 588 4.71 -11.50 -17.93
C TRP A 588 3.44 -10.71 -17.61
N ARG A 589 2.39 -11.42 -17.19
CA ARG A 589 1.25 -10.88 -16.46
C ARG A 589 1.29 -11.42 -15.06
N SER A 590 1.33 -10.55 -14.06
CA SER A 590 1.61 -10.96 -12.70
C SER A 590 0.71 -10.25 -11.68
N VAL A 591 0.40 -10.98 -10.62
CA VAL A 591 -0.44 -10.54 -9.51
C VAL A 591 0.29 -10.84 -8.21
N LEU A 592 0.30 -9.87 -7.30
CA LEU A 592 0.83 -10.00 -5.95
C LEU A 592 -0.24 -9.59 -4.94
N GLY A 593 -0.39 -10.38 -3.90
CA GLY A 593 -1.25 -10.10 -2.75
C GLY A 593 -0.93 -11.07 -1.62
N ALA A 594 -1.94 -11.40 -0.83
CA ALA A 594 -1.80 -12.40 0.21
C ALA A 594 -3.08 -13.21 0.40
N GLY A 595 -2.96 -14.32 1.13
CA GLY A 595 -4.07 -15.20 1.46
C GLY A 595 -4.19 -16.39 0.50
N ARG A 596 -5.27 -17.15 0.67
CA ARG A 596 -5.47 -18.46 0.00
C ARG A 596 -6.18 -18.29 -1.33
N LEU A 597 -5.77 -18.99 -2.38
CA LEU A 597 -6.55 -19.11 -3.62
C LEU A 597 -7.72 -20.08 -3.39
N ALA A 598 -8.73 -19.62 -2.66
CA ALA A 598 -9.85 -20.41 -2.15
C ALA A 598 -11.16 -19.61 -2.18
N PRO A 599 -12.34 -20.27 -2.03
CA PRO A 599 -13.65 -19.61 -2.07
C PRO A 599 -13.83 -18.40 -1.15
N GLU A 600 -13.12 -18.38 -0.01
CA GLU A 600 -13.18 -17.31 0.99
C GLU A 600 -12.65 -15.96 0.49
N LEU A 601 -11.88 -15.93 -0.61
CA LEU A 601 -11.48 -14.69 -1.28
C LEU A 601 -12.65 -14.00 -1.99
N HIS A 602 -13.79 -14.66 -2.18
CA HIS A 602 -15.01 -13.98 -2.62
C HIS A 602 -15.61 -13.15 -1.49
N ASN A 603 -15.25 -11.88 -1.45
CA ASN A 603 -15.58 -11.00 -0.35
C ASN A 603 -16.16 -9.63 -0.78
N ALA A 604 -16.28 -9.37 -2.09
CA ALA A 604 -16.90 -8.13 -2.56
C ALA A 604 -18.32 -8.00 -2.01
N ALA A 605 -18.63 -6.85 -1.41
CA ALA A 605 -19.90 -6.60 -0.72
C ALA A 605 -20.20 -7.63 0.40
N ALA A 606 -19.20 -7.97 1.22
CA ALA A 606 -19.33 -8.87 2.38
C ALA A 606 -20.52 -8.53 3.30
N ARG A 607 -20.87 -7.24 3.41
CA ARG A 607 -22.01 -6.74 4.21
C ARG A 607 -23.36 -7.37 3.85
N ILE A 608 -23.54 -7.79 2.61
CA ILE A 608 -24.76 -8.46 2.11
C ILE A 608 -24.51 -9.94 1.80
N GLY A 609 -23.44 -10.53 2.33
CA GLY A 609 -23.11 -11.95 2.23
C GLY A 609 -22.18 -12.31 1.07
N ALA A 610 -21.47 -11.36 0.47
CA ALA A 610 -20.62 -11.56 -0.71
C ALA A 610 -21.34 -12.35 -1.83
N PRO A 611 -22.40 -11.77 -2.41
CA PRO A 611 -23.25 -12.44 -3.39
C PRO A 611 -22.43 -12.96 -4.58
N GLY A 612 -22.70 -14.21 -4.96
CA GLY A 612 -21.95 -14.90 -6.01
C GLY A 612 -20.74 -15.70 -5.53
N GLY A 613 -20.31 -15.53 -4.27
CA GLY A 613 -19.28 -16.37 -3.66
C GLY A 613 -19.80 -17.74 -3.21
N ALA A 614 -18.95 -18.75 -3.20
CA ALA A 614 -19.29 -20.10 -2.71
C ALA A 614 -19.31 -20.22 -1.17
N GLY A 615 -19.08 -19.12 -0.45
CA GLY A 615 -19.06 -19.07 1.02
C GLY A 615 -17.67 -19.31 1.62
N GLY A 616 -17.60 -19.40 2.95
CA GLY A 616 -16.35 -19.51 3.70
C GLY A 616 -16.18 -18.47 4.81
N ARG A 617 -14.96 -18.37 5.33
CA ARG A 617 -14.58 -17.35 6.31
C ARG A 617 -14.82 -15.96 5.73
N GLU A 618 -15.21 -14.99 6.57
CA GLU A 618 -15.17 -13.59 6.15
C GLU A 618 -13.70 -13.18 6.08
N THR A 619 -13.16 -13.13 4.86
CA THR A 619 -11.75 -12.84 4.61
C THR A 619 -11.64 -11.62 3.70
N GLN A 620 -10.75 -10.71 4.06
CA GLN A 620 -10.37 -9.59 3.22
C GLN A 620 -8.93 -9.73 2.78
N ALA A 621 -8.75 -9.72 1.47
CA ALA A 621 -7.47 -9.64 0.82
C ALA A 621 -7.53 -8.56 -0.24
N VAL A 622 -6.37 -7.97 -0.47
CA VAL A 622 -6.13 -6.96 -1.50
C VAL A 622 -4.82 -7.30 -2.20
N GLY A 623 -4.60 -6.69 -3.36
CA GLY A 623 -3.35 -6.89 -4.06
C GLY A 623 -3.14 -5.91 -5.20
N VAL A 624 -2.24 -6.29 -6.09
CA VAL A 624 -1.81 -5.52 -7.25
C VAL A 624 -1.67 -6.44 -8.45
N ALA A 625 -1.96 -5.90 -9.63
CA ALA A 625 -1.68 -6.55 -10.89
C ALA A 625 -0.83 -5.65 -11.79
N THR A 626 0.04 -6.27 -12.58
CA THR A 626 0.89 -5.59 -13.56
C THR A 626 1.10 -6.49 -14.78
N THR A 627 1.37 -5.89 -15.94
CA THR A 627 1.46 -6.60 -17.22
C THR A 627 2.52 -5.97 -18.12
N GLY A 628 3.34 -6.81 -18.76
CA GLY A 628 4.29 -6.43 -19.81
C GLY A 628 5.49 -5.58 -19.36
N GLY A 629 5.45 -4.99 -18.16
CA GLY A 629 6.55 -4.24 -17.56
C GLY A 629 7.52 -5.10 -16.75
N ARG A 630 8.62 -4.49 -16.29
CA ARG A 630 9.68 -5.19 -15.55
C ARG A 630 9.22 -5.60 -14.15
N LEU A 631 8.26 -4.89 -13.59
CA LEU A 631 7.70 -5.26 -12.30
C LEU A 631 6.90 -6.58 -12.39
N ALA A 632 6.24 -6.84 -13.52
CA ALA A 632 5.57 -8.12 -13.76
C ALA A 632 6.59 -9.27 -13.83
N TYR A 633 7.73 -9.03 -14.46
CA TYR A 633 8.87 -9.95 -14.48
C TYR A 633 9.43 -10.21 -13.07
N ASP A 634 9.61 -9.18 -12.25
CA ASP A 634 10.12 -9.32 -10.89
C ASP A 634 9.15 -10.13 -9.98
N ILE A 635 7.83 -9.91 -10.12
CA ILE A 635 6.81 -10.72 -9.42
C ILE A 635 6.84 -12.17 -9.92
N ALA A 636 7.04 -12.40 -11.21
CA ALA A 636 7.19 -13.74 -11.77
C ALA A 636 8.45 -14.44 -11.24
N ARG A 637 9.56 -13.72 -11.08
CA ARG A 637 10.79 -14.23 -10.43
C ARG A 637 10.54 -14.59 -8.97
N ALA A 638 9.81 -13.76 -8.22
CA ALA A 638 9.41 -14.08 -6.84
C ALA A 638 8.54 -15.35 -6.80
N ALA A 639 7.57 -15.50 -7.72
CA ALA A 639 6.75 -16.70 -7.83
C ALA A 639 7.58 -17.94 -8.21
N LEU A 640 8.57 -17.81 -9.10
CA LEU A 640 9.46 -18.90 -9.48
C LEU A 640 10.26 -19.42 -8.29
N ARG A 641 10.77 -18.53 -7.42
CA ARG A 641 11.49 -18.92 -6.19
C ARG A 641 10.62 -19.73 -5.25
N ARG A 642 9.32 -19.43 -5.18
CA ARG A 642 8.37 -20.17 -4.32
C ARG A 642 7.91 -21.48 -4.94
N THR A 643 7.87 -21.57 -6.27
CA THR A 643 7.40 -22.77 -6.99
C THR A 643 8.50 -23.74 -7.39
N THR A 644 9.78 -23.36 -7.36
CA THR A 644 10.91 -24.17 -7.83
C THR A 644 12.18 -23.93 -7.00
N SER A 645 12.89 -25.01 -6.63
CA SER A 645 14.19 -24.92 -5.94
C SER A 645 15.25 -24.18 -6.75
N VAL A 646 16.30 -23.69 -6.06
CA VAL A 646 17.42 -23.02 -6.73
C VAL A 646 18.02 -23.92 -7.83
N TYR A 647 18.29 -25.19 -7.54
CA TYR A 647 18.90 -26.14 -8.48
C TYR A 647 18.09 -26.32 -9.76
N ALA A 648 16.76 -26.42 -9.63
CA ALA A 648 15.88 -26.64 -10.77
C ALA A 648 15.53 -25.35 -11.52
N ARG A 649 15.64 -24.17 -10.87
CA ARG A 649 15.29 -22.88 -11.49
C ARG A 649 16.44 -22.23 -12.25
N LEU A 650 17.70 -22.57 -11.97
CA LEU A 650 18.84 -22.00 -12.73
C LEU A 650 18.77 -22.33 -14.23
N ALA A 651 18.41 -23.56 -14.59
CA ALA A 651 18.32 -23.98 -15.99
C ALA A 651 17.27 -23.17 -16.81
N PRO A 652 16.00 -23.04 -16.39
CA PRO A 652 15.03 -22.24 -17.14
C PRO A 652 15.38 -20.76 -17.17
N LEU A 653 16.10 -20.22 -16.17
CA LEU A 653 16.51 -18.80 -16.16
C LEU A 653 17.45 -18.44 -17.32
N VAL A 654 18.17 -19.39 -17.92
CA VAL A 654 19.02 -19.13 -19.10
C VAL A 654 18.18 -18.90 -20.37
N GLY A 655 16.92 -19.33 -20.37
CA GLY A 655 16.03 -19.21 -21.53
C GLY A 655 15.54 -17.79 -21.82
N GLU A 656 15.18 -17.54 -23.08
CA GLU A 656 14.64 -16.25 -23.55
C GLU A 656 13.34 -15.83 -22.86
N ALA A 657 12.60 -16.79 -22.30
CA ALA A 657 11.39 -16.57 -21.51
C ALA A 657 11.63 -15.67 -20.28
N TRP A 658 12.87 -15.64 -19.79
CA TRP A 658 13.29 -14.86 -18.63
C TRP A 658 14.14 -13.65 -19.00
N ASN A 659 14.20 -13.27 -20.28
CA ASN A 659 14.79 -11.99 -20.65
C ASN A 659 14.04 -10.85 -20.00
N GLU A 660 14.78 -9.95 -19.34
CA GLU A 660 14.20 -8.77 -18.73
C GLU A 660 13.48 -7.97 -19.83
N PRO A 661 12.19 -7.64 -19.67
CA PRO A 661 11.47 -6.88 -20.67
C PRO A 661 11.98 -5.44 -20.72
N SER A 662 11.78 -4.76 -21.86
CA SER A 662 12.03 -3.33 -21.96
C SER A 662 11.18 -2.55 -20.93
N ALA A 663 11.68 -1.40 -20.47
CA ALA A 663 10.90 -0.54 -19.59
C ALA A 663 9.54 -0.20 -20.22
N SER A 664 8.50 -0.19 -19.39
CA SER A 664 7.15 0.17 -19.85
C SER A 664 7.11 1.67 -20.20
N SER A 665 6.47 2.01 -21.31
CA SER A 665 6.20 3.41 -21.69
C SER A 665 4.86 3.94 -21.19
N ASN A 666 4.03 3.09 -20.58
CA ASN A 666 2.59 3.36 -20.41
C ASN A 666 2.17 3.49 -18.93
N GLY A 667 3.09 3.31 -17.99
CA GLY A 667 2.82 3.41 -16.56
C GLY A 667 3.25 4.75 -15.96
N THR A 668 2.83 4.98 -14.71
CA THR A 668 3.23 6.14 -13.90
C THR A 668 3.88 5.71 -12.59
N PHE A 669 3.81 4.43 -12.23
CA PHE A 669 4.33 3.95 -10.97
C PHE A 669 5.83 3.67 -11.04
N ALA A 670 6.50 3.94 -9.93
CA ALA A 670 7.79 3.36 -9.62
C ALA A 670 7.65 2.43 -8.42
N GLY A 671 8.38 1.32 -8.41
CA GLY A 671 8.27 0.34 -7.35
C GLY A 671 9.33 -0.75 -7.37
N ALA A 672 9.30 -1.61 -6.35
CA ALA A 672 10.21 -2.75 -6.22
C ALA A 672 9.50 -3.91 -5.49
N VAL A 673 9.82 -5.14 -5.91
CA VAL A 673 9.35 -6.36 -5.24
C VAL A 673 10.28 -6.68 -4.08
N LEU A 674 9.74 -6.66 -2.87
CA LEU A 674 10.43 -6.85 -1.62
C LEU A 674 10.30 -8.31 -1.15
N GLN A 675 11.30 -8.80 -0.44
CA GLN A 675 11.30 -10.12 0.16
C GLN A 675 11.60 -10.04 1.65
N THR A 676 10.78 -10.75 2.43
CA THR A 676 11.06 -11.03 3.84
C THR A 676 11.27 -12.52 4.00
N VAL A 677 12.38 -12.93 4.60
CA VAL A 677 12.64 -14.35 4.91
C VAL A 677 13.70 -14.46 6.01
N ALA A 678 13.53 -15.38 6.95
CA ALA A 678 14.59 -15.76 7.88
C ALA A 678 15.81 -16.35 7.15
N ALA A 679 16.99 -16.28 7.79
CA ALA A 679 18.16 -17.04 7.37
C ALA A 679 17.88 -18.55 7.41
N VAL A 680 18.69 -19.34 6.72
CA VAL A 680 18.64 -20.83 6.69
C VAL A 680 17.37 -21.39 6.00
N CYS A 681 16.45 -20.55 5.53
CA CYS A 681 15.23 -20.95 4.84
C CYS A 681 15.40 -21.01 3.32
N GLU A 682 14.47 -21.69 2.63
CA GLU A 682 14.48 -21.96 1.17
C GLU A 682 15.59 -22.91 0.70
N THR A 683 16.84 -22.59 1.01
CA THR A 683 18.07 -23.30 0.61
C THR A 683 19.07 -23.36 1.77
N PRO A 684 18.77 -24.12 2.84
CA PRO A 684 19.58 -24.20 4.06
C PRO A 684 21.04 -24.55 3.79
N GLU A 685 21.33 -25.35 2.76
CA GLU A 685 22.67 -25.76 2.41
C GLU A 685 23.59 -24.61 1.98
N LEU A 686 23.05 -23.52 1.44
CA LEU A 686 23.84 -22.32 1.10
C LEU A 686 24.25 -21.52 2.33
N SER A 687 23.55 -21.67 3.47
CA SER A 687 23.95 -21.00 4.72
C SER A 687 25.27 -21.54 5.28
N LEU A 688 25.71 -22.74 4.84
CA LEU A 688 27.01 -23.31 5.20
C LEU A 688 28.17 -22.47 4.67
N LEU A 689 28.00 -21.74 3.56
CA LEU A 689 29.05 -20.87 3.02
C LEU A 689 29.40 -19.75 4.00
N ARG A 690 28.40 -19.20 4.71
CA ARG A 690 28.61 -18.28 5.83
C ARG A 690 29.25 -19.00 7.02
N ALA A 691 28.70 -20.14 7.43
CA ALA A 691 29.17 -20.86 8.63
C ALA A 691 30.63 -21.34 8.52
N LEU A 692 31.09 -21.65 7.31
CA LEU A 692 32.46 -22.08 7.01
C LEU A 692 33.40 -20.91 6.70
N GLY A 693 32.93 -19.66 6.72
CA GLY A 693 33.74 -18.48 6.38
C GLY A 693 34.18 -18.43 4.92
N ILE A 694 33.46 -19.11 4.02
CA ILE A 694 33.74 -19.09 2.57
C ILE A 694 33.27 -17.77 1.95
N VAL A 695 32.15 -17.22 2.47
CA VAL A 695 31.64 -15.91 2.08
C VAL A 695 31.73 -14.99 3.30
N ASP A 696 32.55 -13.95 3.19
CA ASP A 696 32.76 -12.93 4.22
C ASP A 696 32.33 -11.54 3.69
N PRO A 697 31.35 -10.88 4.33
CA PRO A 697 30.92 -9.52 3.95
C PRO A 697 32.02 -8.45 4.04
N ASP A 698 33.08 -8.73 4.81
CA ASP A 698 34.20 -7.83 5.01
C ASP A 698 35.35 -8.10 4.03
N ASP A 699 35.28 -9.16 3.23
CA ASP A 699 36.23 -9.43 2.16
C ASP A 699 35.97 -8.48 0.97
N ALA A 700 36.91 -7.55 0.76
CA ALA A 700 36.89 -6.62 -0.36
C ALA A 700 37.10 -7.31 -1.72
N ALA A 701 37.64 -8.54 -1.74
CA ALA A 701 37.85 -9.33 -2.95
C ALA A 701 36.63 -10.17 -3.35
N PHE A 702 35.60 -10.26 -2.50
CA PHE A 702 34.38 -10.99 -2.85
C PHE A 702 33.58 -10.24 -3.92
N PRO A 703 33.28 -10.85 -5.08
CA PRO A 703 32.57 -10.17 -6.16
C PRO A 703 31.11 -9.94 -5.79
N ARG A 704 30.67 -8.67 -5.83
CA ARG A 704 29.30 -8.24 -5.48
C ARG A 704 28.40 -7.99 -6.69
N ASP A 705 29.02 -7.86 -7.85
CA ASP A 705 28.38 -7.75 -9.15
C ASP A 705 29.14 -8.65 -10.14
N PHE A 706 28.52 -8.87 -11.31
CA PHE A 706 29.06 -9.77 -12.32
C PHE A 706 30.37 -9.24 -12.91
N ASP A 707 30.49 -7.94 -13.09
CA ASP A 707 31.72 -7.30 -13.58
C ASP A 707 32.89 -7.54 -12.63
N SER A 708 32.68 -7.42 -11.32
CA SER A 708 33.66 -7.74 -10.29
C SER A 708 34.03 -9.23 -10.30
N LEU A 709 33.09 -10.12 -10.63
CA LEU A 709 33.37 -11.55 -10.81
C LEU A 709 34.28 -11.77 -12.03
N VAL A 710 33.99 -11.09 -13.14
CA VAL A 710 34.83 -11.12 -14.35
C VAL A 710 36.23 -10.58 -14.03
N ASP A 711 36.33 -9.46 -13.32
CA ASP A 711 37.61 -8.90 -12.87
C ASP A 711 38.41 -9.88 -12.02
N THR A 712 37.72 -10.56 -11.10
CA THR A 712 38.33 -11.57 -10.23
C THR A 712 38.87 -12.74 -11.06
N ALA A 713 38.08 -13.25 -12.01
CA ALA A 713 38.48 -14.33 -12.91
C ALA A 713 39.67 -13.94 -13.81
N GLN A 714 39.66 -12.71 -14.34
CA GLN A 714 40.78 -12.15 -15.09
C GLN A 714 42.05 -12.03 -14.23
N GLY A 715 41.91 -11.57 -12.99
CA GLY A 715 42.99 -11.50 -12.02
C GLY A 715 43.61 -12.88 -11.75
N TRP A 716 42.78 -13.90 -11.55
CA TRP A 716 43.24 -15.29 -11.38
C TRP A 716 43.96 -15.81 -12.62
N LEU A 717 43.39 -15.58 -13.81
CA LEU A 717 44.00 -16.02 -15.07
C LEU A 717 45.34 -15.33 -15.30
N THR A 718 45.42 -14.01 -15.09
CA THR A 718 46.65 -13.22 -15.22
C THR A 718 47.71 -13.67 -14.22
N GLY A 719 47.31 -13.96 -12.98
CA GLY A 719 48.18 -14.52 -11.95
C GLY A 719 48.73 -15.90 -12.31
N LEU A 720 47.88 -16.78 -12.87
CA LEU A 720 48.31 -18.08 -13.39
C LEU A 720 49.32 -17.93 -14.54
N VAL A 721 49.08 -16.99 -15.46
CA VAL A 721 49.99 -16.72 -16.57
C VAL A 721 51.35 -16.21 -16.07
N ALA A 722 51.37 -15.36 -15.06
CA ALA A 722 52.60 -14.86 -14.45
C ALA A 722 53.46 -15.96 -13.79
N GLN A 723 52.86 -17.11 -13.47
CA GLN A 723 53.55 -18.27 -12.88
C GLN A 723 54.10 -19.25 -13.92
N LEU A 724 53.79 -19.08 -15.21
CA LEU A 724 54.28 -19.97 -16.26
C LEU A 724 55.73 -19.64 -16.65
N PRO A 725 56.57 -20.65 -16.99
CA PRO A 725 57.97 -20.44 -17.34
C PRO A 725 58.14 -19.59 -18.62
N ALA A 726 59.17 -18.75 -18.63
CA ALA A 726 59.49 -17.91 -19.80
C ALA A 726 59.79 -18.78 -21.04
N GLY A 727 59.12 -18.49 -22.16
CA GLY A 727 59.31 -19.20 -23.44
C GLY A 727 58.10 -20.01 -23.94
N LEU A 728 56.88 -19.75 -23.46
CA LEU A 728 55.67 -20.34 -24.03
C LEU A 728 55.58 -20.07 -25.55
N PRO A 729 55.06 -21.02 -26.35
CA PRO A 729 54.78 -20.78 -27.76
C PRO A 729 53.89 -19.56 -27.95
N ALA A 730 54.18 -18.71 -28.93
CA ALA A 730 53.42 -17.49 -29.20
C ALA A 730 51.90 -17.73 -29.37
N SER A 731 51.51 -18.91 -29.86
CA SER A 731 50.10 -19.32 -29.97
C SER A 731 49.39 -19.47 -28.61
N VAL A 732 50.12 -19.81 -27.54
CA VAL A 732 49.57 -19.95 -26.19
C VAL A 732 49.37 -18.57 -25.56
N SER A 733 50.33 -17.66 -25.71
CA SER A 733 50.17 -16.27 -25.22
C SER A 733 49.08 -15.52 -25.97
N THR A 734 48.96 -15.71 -27.29
CA THR A 734 47.84 -15.14 -28.07
C THR A 734 46.49 -15.65 -27.58
N ARG A 735 46.31 -16.96 -27.41
CA ARG A 735 45.04 -17.53 -26.89
C ARG A 735 44.70 -17.09 -25.48
N LEU A 736 45.70 -16.88 -24.63
CA LEU A 736 45.48 -16.37 -23.27
C LEU A 736 45.03 -14.90 -23.29
N ASN A 737 45.62 -14.07 -24.16
CA ASN A 737 45.18 -12.69 -24.33
C ASN A 737 43.79 -12.60 -24.97
N GLU A 738 43.48 -13.48 -25.93
CA GLU A 738 42.13 -13.64 -26.49
C GLU A 738 41.14 -14.03 -25.39
N LEU A 739 41.46 -15.00 -24.52
CA LEU A 739 40.60 -15.40 -23.41
C LEU A 739 40.38 -14.27 -22.38
N VAL A 740 41.40 -13.46 -22.08
CA VAL A 740 41.25 -12.26 -21.23
C VAL A 740 40.33 -11.24 -21.89
N GLY A 741 40.46 -11.04 -23.21
CA GLY A 741 39.56 -10.22 -24.02
C GLY A 741 38.13 -10.74 -24.02
N ASP A 742 37.93 -12.03 -24.26
CA ASP A 742 36.63 -12.69 -24.24
C ASP A 742 35.96 -12.56 -22.87
N LEU A 743 36.72 -12.69 -21.77
CA LEU A 743 36.22 -12.43 -20.42
C LEU A 743 35.82 -10.96 -20.24
N GLN A 744 36.62 -10.01 -20.74
CA GLN A 744 36.28 -8.59 -20.66
C GLN A 744 34.98 -8.28 -21.42
N ASP A 745 34.78 -8.93 -22.57
CA ASP A 745 33.56 -8.81 -23.38
C ASP A 745 32.33 -9.47 -22.71
N LEU A 746 32.51 -10.17 -21.58
CA LEU A 746 31.39 -10.62 -20.75
C LEU A 746 30.81 -9.52 -19.87
N LYS A 747 31.60 -8.49 -19.51
CA LYS A 747 31.13 -7.40 -18.66
C LYS A 747 29.94 -6.68 -19.27
N ASP A 748 29.14 -6.07 -18.40
CA ASP A 748 27.94 -5.37 -18.81
C ASP A 748 28.23 -3.92 -19.20
N ASP A 749 27.91 -3.57 -20.45
CA ASP A 749 27.96 -2.19 -20.94
C ASP A 749 26.65 -1.43 -20.64
N ALA A 750 25.64 -2.08 -20.04
CA ALA A 750 24.28 -1.57 -19.84
C ALA A 750 23.72 -1.79 -18.41
N PRO A 751 24.32 -1.20 -17.36
CA PRO A 751 24.05 -1.51 -15.94
C PRO A 751 22.63 -1.21 -15.44
N ALA A 752 21.73 -0.73 -16.31
CA ALA A 752 20.33 -0.47 -15.99
C ALA A 752 19.42 -1.69 -16.18
N ASP A 753 19.84 -2.68 -16.96
CA ASP A 753 19.03 -3.83 -17.38
C ASP A 753 19.79 -5.13 -17.08
N GLU A 754 19.14 -6.14 -16.48
CA GLU A 754 19.81 -7.43 -16.21
C GLU A 754 20.13 -8.16 -17.52
N SER A 755 21.42 -8.35 -17.80
CA SER A 755 21.83 -9.12 -18.98
C SER A 755 21.63 -10.63 -18.76
N VAL A 756 21.58 -11.40 -19.86
CA VAL A 756 21.51 -12.87 -19.80
C VAL A 756 22.72 -13.46 -19.07
N LYS A 757 23.89 -12.79 -19.17
CA LYS A 757 25.16 -13.24 -18.58
C LYS A 757 25.15 -13.09 -17.05
N GLU A 758 24.51 -12.04 -16.55
CA GLU A 758 24.47 -11.69 -15.12
C GLU A 758 23.38 -12.43 -14.35
N ARG A 759 22.28 -12.79 -15.03
CA ARG A 759 21.06 -13.31 -14.39
C ARG A 759 21.29 -14.47 -13.43
N ILE A 760 22.13 -15.43 -13.82
CA ILE A 760 22.45 -16.59 -12.99
C ILE A 760 23.24 -16.16 -11.75
N PHE A 761 24.22 -15.27 -11.94
CA PHE A 761 25.01 -14.72 -10.85
C PHE A 761 24.14 -13.96 -9.86
N ASN A 762 23.29 -13.05 -10.35
CA ASN A 762 22.37 -12.27 -9.52
C ASN A 762 21.41 -13.17 -8.73
N GLU A 763 20.88 -14.23 -9.35
CA GLU A 763 20.02 -15.19 -8.65
C GLU A 763 20.77 -15.97 -7.58
N LEU A 764 21.99 -16.42 -7.87
CA LEU A 764 22.82 -17.18 -6.93
C LEU A 764 23.28 -16.31 -5.75
N LEU A 765 23.80 -15.12 -6.04
CA LEU A 765 24.23 -14.16 -5.02
C LEU A 765 23.07 -13.80 -4.09
N ARG A 766 21.88 -13.56 -4.67
CA ARG A 766 20.67 -13.30 -3.89
C ARG A 766 20.29 -14.49 -3.00
N GLU A 767 20.35 -15.71 -3.51
CA GLU A 767 20.01 -16.91 -2.72
C GLU A 767 21.03 -17.17 -1.60
N ILE A 768 22.32 -16.95 -1.86
CA ILE A 768 23.39 -17.02 -0.86
C ILE A 768 23.15 -15.98 0.24
N ALA A 769 22.84 -14.73 -0.13
CA ALA A 769 22.56 -13.67 0.83
C ALA A 769 21.33 -13.98 1.69
N ALA A 770 20.22 -14.37 1.06
CA ALA A 770 18.98 -14.71 1.75
C ALA A 770 19.14 -15.92 2.69
N SER A 771 19.85 -16.96 2.26
CA SER A 771 20.11 -18.15 3.08
C SER A 771 21.09 -17.87 4.21
N GLY A 772 22.10 -17.02 3.97
CA GLY A 772 23.13 -16.70 4.94
C GLY A 772 22.67 -15.75 6.04
N TRP A 773 21.94 -14.69 5.71
CA TRP A 773 21.61 -13.58 6.62
C TRP A 773 20.11 -13.23 6.71
N GLY A 774 19.26 -13.89 5.92
CA GLY A 774 17.86 -13.54 5.74
C GLY A 774 17.66 -12.32 4.85
N ARG A 775 16.41 -11.95 4.59
CA ARG A 775 16.00 -10.72 3.90
C ARG A 775 15.00 -9.97 4.77
N ARG A 776 15.14 -8.64 4.84
CA ARG A 776 14.28 -7.76 5.66
C ARG A 776 13.83 -6.52 4.89
N ASP A 777 13.63 -6.66 3.58
CA ASP A 777 13.36 -5.55 2.66
C ASP A 777 12.15 -4.70 3.11
N ALA A 778 11.05 -5.35 3.53
CA ALA A 778 9.84 -4.67 3.99
C ALA A 778 10.07 -3.85 5.27
N GLN A 779 10.92 -4.33 6.18
CA GLN A 779 11.26 -3.63 7.42
C GLN A 779 11.93 -2.28 7.12
N TRP A 780 12.91 -2.27 6.22
CA TRP A 780 13.66 -1.06 5.87
C TRP A 780 12.81 -0.06 5.09
N ALA A 781 12.01 -0.54 4.14
CA ALA A 781 11.06 0.26 3.40
C ALA A 781 10.07 0.97 4.34
N LEU A 782 9.48 0.21 5.29
CA LEU A 782 8.54 0.76 6.28
C LEU A 782 9.22 1.72 7.25
N GLN A 783 10.43 1.42 7.73
CA GLN A 783 11.18 2.30 8.61
C GLN A 783 11.39 3.67 7.96
N GLY A 784 11.87 3.69 6.72
CA GLY A 784 12.08 4.92 5.95
C GLY A 784 10.77 5.70 5.74
N ALA A 785 9.69 5.00 5.37
CA ALA A 785 8.39 5.63 5.13
C ALA A 785 7.73 6.20 6.40
N LEU A 786 7.76 5.47 7.52
CA LEU A 786 7.21 5.94 8.79
C LEU A 786 8.02 7.09 9.37
N ALA A 787 9.35 7.08 9.22
CA ALA A 787 10.22 8.16 9.70
C ALA A 787 9.99 9.51 8.99
N ARG A 788 9.38 9.49 7.80
CA ARG A 788 9.10 10.69 6.98
C ARG A 788 7.61 11.04 6.87
N ALA A 789 6.72 10.30 7.53
CA ALA A 789 5.27 10.48 7.40
C ALA A 789 4.80 11.85 7.91
N GLU A 790 4.08 12.62 7.12
CA GLU A 790 3.75 14.02 7.42
C GLU A 790 2.31 14.26 7.87
N ARG A 791 1.37 13.45 7.41
CA ARG A 791 -0.05 13.77 7.50
C ARG A 791 -0.88 12.58 7.92
N PHE A 792 -0.74 11.46 7.22
CA PHE A 792 -1.59 10.31 7.48
C PHE A 792 -0.90 8.98 7.20
N VAL A 793 -1.00 8.06 8.16
CA VAL A 793 -0.61 6.66 7.99
C VAL A 793 -1.84 5.78 8.15
N TYR A 794 -2.14 5.00 7.11
CA TYR A 794 -3.18 3.99 7.13
C TYR A 794 -2.55 2.60 7.07
N VAL A 795 -2.92 1.73 8.00
CA VAL A 795 -2.43 0.34 8.07
C VAL A 795 -3.61 -0.63 8.06
N GLU A 796 -3.59 -1.60 7.17
CA GLU A 796 -4.35 -2.85 7.29
C GLU A 796 -3.35 -4.00 7.43
N THR A 797 -3.48 -4.87 8.44
CA THR A 797 -2.52 -5.98 8.64
C THR A 797 -3.19 -7.20 9.29
N PRO A 798 -2.83 -8.44 8.89
CA PRO A 798 -3.34 -9.67 9.51
C PRO A 798 -2.91 -9.84 10.97
N GLY A 799 -1.75 -9.30 11.35
CA GLY A 799 -1.20 -9.37 12.69
C GLY A 799 -0.49 -8.07 13.07
N LEU A 800 -0.51 -7.72 14.35
CA LEU A 800 -0.01 -6.44 14.85
C LEU A 800 0.69 -6.64 16.19
N GLY A 801 1.93 -6.21 16.30
CA GLY A 801 2.69 -6.26 17.55
C GLY A 801 4.07 -5.61 17.42
N PRO A 802 4.87 -5.60 18.50
CA PRO A 802 6.24 -5.09 18.45
C PRO A 802 7.04 -5.71 17.30
N THR A 803 7.83 -4.90 16.60
CA THR A 803 8.63 -5.34 15.44
C THR A 803 10.08 -5.67 15.78
N ALA A 804 10.52 -5.37 17.00
CA ALA A 804 11.79 -5.79 17.56
C ALA A 804 11.59 -6.34 18.98
N ALA A 805 12.54 -7.15 19.44
CA ALA A 805 12.59 -7.55 20.85
C ALA A 805 12.92 -6.34 21.72
N ALA A 806 12.28 -6.26 22.90
CA ALA A 806 12.52 -5.18 23.84
C ALA A 806 14.00 -5.15 24.27
N GLY A 807 14.68 -4.03 24.03
CA GLY A 807 16.09 -3.84 24.40
C GLY A 807 17.11 -4.60 23.55
N SER A 808 16.72 -5.17 22.40
CA SER A 808 17.70 -5.76 21.46
C SER A 808 18.70 -4.70 20.99
N SER A 809 19.98 -5.08 20.97
CA SER A 809 21.09 -4.31 20.43
C SER A 809 21.56 -4.82 19.07
N ASP A 810 20.81 -5.75 18.46
CA ASP A 810 21.20 -6.39 17.23
C ASP A 810 21.13 -5.39 16.07
N ALA A 811 22.14 -5.38 15.21
CA ALA A 811 22.24 -4.40 14.14
C ALA A 811 21.08 -4.46 13.13
N TYR A 812 20.37 -5.60 13.04
CA TYR A 812 19.21 -5.78 12.16
C TYR A 812 17.86 -5.49 12.82
N ALA A 813 17.81 -5.25 14.14
CA ALA A 813 16.56 -5.06 14.84
C ALA A 813 16.02 -3.63 14.62
N ALA A 814 14.75 -3.52 14.19
CA ALA A 814 14.08 -2.23 14.01
C ALA A 814 12.70 -2.20 14.66
N ASP A 815 12.52 -1.28 15.61
CA ASP A 815 11.22 -1.02 16.23
C ASP A 815 10.46 0.08 15.46
N LEU A 816 9.60 -0.33 14.53
CA LEU A 816 8.75 0.54 13.74
C LEU A 816 7.74 1.32 14.59
N PHE A 817 7.34 0.80 15.76
CA PHE A 817 6.48 1.55 16.69
C PHE A 817 7.26 2.66 17.39
N ALA A 818 8.54 2.43 17.70
CA ALA A 818 9.41 3.50 18.20
C ALA A 818 9.64 4.58 17.14
N VAL A 819 9.86 4.19 15.88
CA VAL A 819 9.98 5.14 14.74
C VAL A 819 8.71 5.97 14.59
N LEU A 820 7.54 5.32 14.57
CA LEU A 820 6.25 5.99 14.47
C LEU A 820 5.97 6.90 15.68
N SER A 821 6.35 6.48 16.89
CA SER A 821 6.23 7.27 18.11
C SER A 821 7.09 8.54 18.04
N ALA A 822 8.37 8.40 17.69
CA ALA A 822 9.27 9.54 17.49
C ALA A 822 8.71 10.50 16.44
N ARG A 823 8.13 9.94 15.37
CA ARG A 823 7.53 10.74 14.31
C ARG A 823 6.26 11.49 14.75
N LEU A 824 5.36 10.83 15.48
CA LEU A 824 4.17 11.46 16.05
C LEU A 824 4.51 12.60 17.02
N VAL A 825 5.62 12.50 17.74
CA VAL A 825 6.13 13.58 18.60
C VAL A 825 6.67 14.73 17.75
N ALA A 826 7.49 14.43 16.73
CA ALA A 826 8.09 15.43 15.86
C ALA A 826 7.07 16.17 14.98
N ASN A 827 6.00 15.49 14.58
CA ASN A 827 4.95 16.06 13.75
C ASN A 827 3.57 15.94 14.43
N PRO A 828 3.02 17.05 14.98
CA PRO A 828 1.71 17.08 15.63
C PRO A 828 0.52 16.97 14.66
N ALA A 829 0.74 17.08 13.35
CA ALA A 829 -0.30 16.95 12.32
C ALA A 829 -0.48 15.52 11.82
N LEU A 830 0.44 14.62 12.15
CA LEU A 830 0.35 13.22 11.75
C LEU A 830 -0.78 12.50 12.50
N HIS A 831 -1.67 11.86 11.75
CA HIS A 831 -2.69 10.93 12.25
C HIS A 831 -2.43 9.51 11.77
N VAL A 832 -2.78 8.52 12.59
CA VAL A 832 -2.55 7.10 12.33
C VAL A 832 -3.84 6.32 12.54
N ALA A 833 -4.24 5.56 11.53
CA ALA A 833 -5.36 4.63 11.61
C ALA A 833 -4.90 3.20 11.29
N ILE A 834 -5.16 2.28 12.22
CA ILE A 834 -4.74 0.87 12.16
C ILE A 834 -5.97 -0.02 12.15
N CYS A 835 -6.09 -0.84 11.12
CA CYS A 835 -7.11 -1.86 10.94
C CYS A 835 -6.45 -3.24 11.12
N CYS A 836 -6.88 -3.99 12.13
CA CYS A 836 -6.34 -5.32 12.46
C CYS A 836 -7.48 -6.23 12.95
N PRO A 837 -7.48 -7.52 12.60
CA PRO A 837 -8.39 -8.50 13.20
C PRO A 837 -8.32 -8.48 14.73
N GLU A 838 -9.46 -8.54 15.41
CA GLU A 838 -9.50 -8.61 16.87
C GLU A 838 -8.79 -9.85 17.39
N GLN A 839 -9.09 -11.00 16.76
CA GLN A 839 -8.46 -12.28 17.03
C GLN A 839 -7.26 -12.49 16.09
N PRO A 840 -6.07 -12.81 16.63
CA PRO A 840 -4.93 -13.28 15.85
C PRO A 840 -5.27 -14.51 15.01
N ASP A 841 -4.38 -14.78 14.07
CA ASP A 841 -4.43 -15.83 13.06
C ASP A 841 -4.08 -17.25 13.57
N PHE A 842 -3.86 -17.42 14.87
CA PHE A 842 -3.56 -18.71 15.48
C PHE A 842 -4.81 -19.61 15.57
N PRO A 843 -4.72 -20.89 15.19
CA PRO A 843 -5.82 -21.83 15.34
C PRO A 843 -5.93 -22.33 16.79
N PHE A 844 -7.03 -23.03 17.06
CA PHE A 844 -7.25 -23.70 18.34
C PHE A 844 -6.08 -24.65 18.67
N GLY A 845 -5.56 -24.56 19.90
CA GLY A 845 -4.35 -25.27 20.35
C GLY A 845 -3.14 -24.36 20.55
N PHE A 846 -3.12 -23.17 19.93
CA PHE A 846 -2.08 -22.15 20.09
C PHE A 846 -2.52 -20.98 20.98
N ASN A 847 -3.49 -21.21 21.87
CA ASN A 847 -4.07 -20.16 22.72
C ASN A 847 -3.04 -19.33 23.52
N PRO A 848 -1.95 -19.90 24.07
CA PRO A 848 -0.92 -19.09 24.74
C PRO A 848 -0.27 -18.04 23.83
N PHE A 849 -0.10 -18.35 22.53
CA PHE A 849 0.43 -17.40 21.55
C PHE A 849 -0.58 -16.30 21.23
N THR A 850 -1.86 -16.66 21.13
CA THR A 850 -2.96 -15.69 21.02
C THR A 850 -2.95 -14.71 22.20
N ASP A 851 -2.92 -15.23 23.43
CA ASP A 851 -2.94 -14.40 24.65
C ASP A 851 -1.71 -13.48 24.73
N TYR A 852 -0.53 -13.99 24.36
CA TYR A 852 0.70 -13.20 24.27
C TYR A 852 0.62 -12.09 23.22
N GLU A 853 0.19 -12.40 21.99
CA GLU A 853 0.08 -11.40 20.92
C GLU A 853 -0.95 -10.32 21.27
N LEU A 854 -2.09 -10.69 21.85
CA LEU A 854 -3.10 -9.74 22.32
C LEU A 854 -2.52 -8.77 23.37
N ALA A 855 -1.73 -9.28 24.33
CA ALA A 855 -1.08 -8.46 25.35
C ALA A 855 0.01 -7.54 24.77
N SER A 856 0.89 -8.07 23.91
CA SER A 856 1.95 -7.29 23.26
C SER A 856 1.37 -6.22 22.32
N ARG A 857 0.32 -6.54 21.56
CA ARG A 857 -0.41 -5.59 20.72
C ARG A 857 -1.00 -4.45 21.52
N ARG A 858 -1.65 -4.76 22.66
CA ARG A 858 -2.17 -3.75 23.60
C ARG A 858 -1.07 -2.82 24.06
N SER A 859 0.07 -3.37 24.49
CA SER A 859 1.20 -2.58 24.96
C SER A 859 1.75 -1.66 23.87
N ALA A 860 1.94 -2.17 22.65
CA ALA A 860 2.43 -1.39 21.51
C ALA A 860 1.49 -0.23 21.14
N LEU A 861 0.17 -0.48 21.08
CA LEU A 861 -0.82 0.54 20.75
C LEU A 861 -0.94 1.63 21.82
N LEU A 862 -1.00 1.23 23.09
CA LEU A 862 -1.10 2.19 24.20
C LEU A 862 0.20 2.98 24.43
N GLY A 863 1.34 2.45 23.96
CA GLY A 863 2.64 3.11 23.97
C GLY A 863 2.78 4.23 22.92
N LEU A 864 1.89 4.29 21.92
CA LEU A 864 1.93 5.37 20.93
C LEU A 864 1.47 6.71 21.53
N PRO A 865 2.11 7.84 21.17
CA PRO A 865 1.72 9.16 21.65
C PRO A 865 0.26 9.45 21.34
N THR A 866 -0.46 10.03 22.30
CA THR A 866 -1.88 10.43 22.19
C THR A 866 -2.91 9.30 22.07
N ALA A 867 -2.49 8.03 21.96
CA ALA A 867 -3.40 6.89 21.87
C ALA A 867 -4.34 6.79 23.09
N SER A 868 -3.84 7.19 24.27
CA SER A 868 -4.59 7.19 25.54
C SER A 868 -5.07 8.59 25.98
N ALA A 869 -5.10 9.58 25.07
CA ALA A 869 -5.51 10.94 25.42
C ALA A 869 -6.99 10.98 25.88
N ALA A 870 -7.23 11.56 27.06
CA ALA A 870 -8.58 11.73 27.60
C ALA A 870 -9.43 12.69 26.74
N ASP A 871 -8.79 13.72 26.16
CA ASP A 871 -9.41 14.55 25.14
C ASP A 871 -9.40 13.80 23.80
N PRO A 872 -10.58 13.39 23.30
CA PRO A 872 -10.72 12.67 22.05
C PRO A 872 -10.29 13.48 20.81
N PHE A 873 -10.22 14.81 20.91
CA PHE A 873 -9.70 15.67 19.84
C PHE A 873 -8.17 15.74 19.82
N ARG A 874 -7.50 15.33 20.90
CA ARG A 874 -6.04 15.21 20.96
C ARG A 874 -5.53 13.83 20.57
N SER A 875 -6.41 12.83 20.53
CA SER A 875 -6.05 11.48 20.06
C SER A 875 -5.82 11.49 18.55
N ARG A 876 -4.61 11.11 18.14
CA ARG A 876 -4.17 11.02 16.74
C ARG A 876 -3.89 9.59 16.29
N VAL A 877 -4.24 8.61 17.13
CA VAL A 877 -4.06 7.19 16.85
C VAL A 877 -5.39 6.47 17.08
N LEU A 878 -5.83 5.70 16.08
CA LEU A 878 -7.02 4.86 16.18
C LEU A 878 -6.66 3.44 15.75
N ALA A 879 -7.16 2.46 16.50
CA ALA A 879 -7.07 1.06 16.14
C ALA A 879 -8.46 0.42 16.14
N PHE A 880 -8.81 -0.28 15.07
CA PHE A 880 -10.13 -0.89 14.90
C PHE A 880 -10.05 -2.25 14.21
N HIS A 881 -11.12 -3.02 14.39
CA HIS A 881 -11.34 -4.32 13.77
C HIS A 881 -12.49 -4.24 12.75
N PRO A 882 -12.31 -4.76 11.52
CA PRO A 882 -13.36 -4.76 10.51
C PRO A 882 -14.38 -5.91 10.71
N ILE A 883 -15.66 -5.63 10.47
CA ILE A 883 -16.75 -6.63 10.52
C ILE A 883 -17.23 -6.92 9.09
N GLY A 884 -17.08 -8.17 8.65
CA GLY A 884 -17.38 -8.60 7.28
C GLY A 884 -18.89 -8.67 7.03
N PHE A 885 -19.55 -9.67 7.61
CA PHE A 885 -21.02 -9.78 7.63
C PHE A 885 -21.53 -9.40 9.02
N PRO A 886 -22.74 -8.83 9.20
CA PRO A 886 -23.29 -8.57 10.53
C PRO A 886 -23.13 -9.77 11.48
N GLY A 887 -22.45 -9.57 12.61
CA GLY A 887 -22.14 -10.62 13.60
C GLY A 887 -21.01 -11.58 13.22
N ARG A 888 -20.23 -11.31 12.16
CA ARG A 888 -19.04 -12.08 11.78
C ARG A 888 -17.81 -11.17 11.70
N PRO A 889 -16.74 -11.44 12.48
CA PRO A 889 -15.49 -10.71 12.36
C PRO A 889 -14.86 -10.94 10.98
N SER A 890 -14.30 -9.90 10.37
CA SER A 890 -13.51 -10.07 9.14
C SER A 890 -12.06 -10.36 9.48
N ARG A 891 -11.49 -11.35 8.81
CA ARG A 891 -10.04 -11.57 8.77
C ARG A 891 -9.43 -10.64 7.72
N LEU A 892 -8.18 -10.29 7.94
CA LEU A 892 -7.32 -9.68 6.93
C LEU A 892 -6.24 -10.70 6.59
N GLU A 893 -5.91 -10.85 5.31
CA GLU A 893 -4.78 -11.69 4.88
C GLU A 893 -3.63 -10.87 4.32
N SER A 894 -3.93 -9.72 3.71
CA SER A 894 -2.93 -8.79 3.16
C SER A 894 -2.52 -7.72 4.17
N THR A 895 -1.26 -7.31 4.07
CA THR A 895 -0.76 -6.07 4.67
C THR A 895 -0.84 -4.96 3.65
N VAL A 896 -1.39 -3.81 4.06
CA VAL A 896 -1.36 -2.55 3.32
C VAL A 896 -0.87 -1.46 4.26
N VAL A 897 0.15 -0.73 3.85
CA VAL A 897 0.59 0.48 4.55
C VAL A 897 0.62 1.62 3.55
N ILE A 898 -0.17 2.67 3.80
CA ILE A 898 -0.22 3.88 2.96
C ILE A 898 0.28 5.05 3.80
N VAL A 899 1.23 5.79 3.25
CA VAL A 899 1.82 6.99 3.87
C VAL A 899 1.56 8.19 2.97
N ASP A 900 0.83 9.17 3.52
CA ASP A 900 0.52 10.47 2.93
C ASP A 900 -0.11 10.43 1.53
N ASP A 901 -0.79 9.32 1.18
CA ASP A 901 -1.39 9.07 -0.13
C ASP A 901 -0.38 9.20 -1.30
N VAL A 902 0.92 8.97 -1.06
CA VAL A 902 2.00 9.02 -2.09
C VAL A 902 2.90 7.81 -2.11
N TRP A 903 2.94 7.06 -1.02
CA TRP A 903 3.76 5.86 -0.87
C TRP A 903 2.88 4.75 -0.32
N MET A 904 3.06 3.54 -0.86
CA MET A 904 2.29 2.38 -0.44
C MET A 904 3.15 1.12 -0.45
N LEU A 905 2.95 0.27 0.55
CA LEU A 905 3.38 -1.12 0.58
C LEU A 905 2.15 -2.03 0.62
N ILE A 906 2.16 -3.08 -0.18
CA ILE A 906 1.09 -4.08 -0.26
C ILE A 906 1.66 -5.48 -0.44
N GLY A 907 1.21 -6.44 0.36
CA GLY A 907 1.72 -7.80 0.30
C GLY A 907 1.34 -8.66 1.49
N SER A 908 2.24 -9.52 1.92
CA SER A 908 2.01 -10.59 2.89
C SER A 908 2.76 -10.43 4.22
N SER A 909 3.72 -9.48 4.33
CA SER A 909 4.50 -9.27 5.55
C SER A 909 3.66 -8.59 6.64
N ALA A 910 3.27 -9.33 7.68
CA ALA A 910 2.48 -8.80 8.79
C ALA A 910 3.27 -7.78 9.64
N LEU A 911 2.63 -6.71 10.12
CA LEU A 911 3.26 -5.67 10.95
C LEU A 911 3.49 -6.12 12.41
N ARG A 912 4.31 -7.16 12.57
CA ARG A 912 4.80 -7.73 13.83
C ARG A 912 6.16 -8.36 13.57
N ARG A 913 7.03 -8.52 14.59
CA ARG A 913 8.40 -9.05 14.43
C ARG A 913 8.47 -10.28 13.52
N ARG A 914 7.66 -11.30 13.81
CA ARG A 914 7.55 -12.51 13.00
C ARG A 914 7.29 -12.23 11.51
N GLY A 915 6.43 -11.28 11.16
CA GLY A 915 6.10 -10.97 9.77
C GLY A 915 7.16 -10.16 9.02
N LEU A 916 8.10 -9.53 9.73
CA LEU A 916 9.16 -8.68 9.16
C LEU A 916 10.56 -9.30 9.20
N THR A 917 10.76 -10.35 10.02
CA THR A 917 12.09 -10.99 10.19
C THR A 917 12.07 -12.50 10.05
N PHE A 918 10.93 -13.18 10.26
CA PHE A 918 10.88 -14.64 10.36
C PHE A 918 10.12 -15.30 9.22
N ASP A 919 8.84 -14.98 9.09
CA ASP A 919 7.94 -15.54 8.09
C ASP A 919 8.41 -15.19 6.68
N GLY A 920 8.03 -16.03 5.72
CA GLY A 920 8.28 -15.73 4.32
C GLY A 920 7.21 -14.78 3.82
N GLY A 921 7.65 -13.61 3.36
CA GLY A 921 6.81 -12.56 2.79
C GLY A 921 7.30 -12.10 1.42
N SER A 922 6.36 -11.62 0.61
CA SER A 922 6.59 -10.96 -0.67
C SER A 922 5.66 -9.76 -0.74
N ASP A 923 6.25 -8.57 -0.87
CA ASP A 923 5.52 -7.32 -0.86
C ASP A 923 5.91 -6.51 -2.10
N LEU A 924 5.02 -5.60 -2.49
CA LEU A 924 5.31 -4.58 -3.47
C LEU A 924 5.30 -3.23 -2.77
N VAL A 925 6.39 -2.48 -2.90
CA VAL A 925 6.41 -1.06 -2.55
C VAL A 925 6.29 -0.22 -3.82
N VAL A 926 5.44 0.80 -3.78
CA VAL A 926 5.20 1.70 -4.91
C VAL A 926 5.04 3.17 -4.50
N THR A 927 5.35 4.04 -5.45
CA THR A 927 4.93 5.43 -5.50
C THR A 927 4.48 5.77 -6.91
N ASP A 928 3.58 6.72 -7.05
CA ASP A 928 3.08 7.19 -8.33
C ASP A 928 3.78 8.49 -8.70
N ALA A 929 4.24 8.59 -9.95
CA ALA A 929 4.84 9.81 -10.46
C ALA A 929 3.81 10.92 -10.66
N ASP A 930 2.54 10.58 -10.90
CA ASP A 930 1.48 11.56 -11.09
C ASP A 930 0.97 12.07 -9.73
N LEU A 931 0.99 13.39 -9.58
CA LEU A 931 0.55 14.10 -8.39
C LEU A 931 -0.64 15.01 -8.71
N VAL A 932 -1.64 14.98 -7.84
CA VAL A 932 -2.74 15.95 -7.78
C VAL A 932 -2.83 16.47 -6.36
N GLU A 933 -2.66 17.79 -6.20
CA GLU A 933 -2.56 18.42 -4.90
C GLU A 933 -1.62 17.63 -3.96
N GLY A 934 -0.38 17.39 -4.40
CA GLY A 934 0.69 16.77 -3.62
C GLY A 934 0.57 15.27 -3.36
N ARG A 935 -0.51 14.63 -3.84
CA ARG A 935 -0.88 13.23 -3.56
C ARG A 935 -0.97 12.42 -4.86
N SER A 936 -0.77 11.10 -4.77
CA SER A 936 -1.10 10.20 -5.87
C SER A 936 -2.61 9.99 -5.93
N PRO A 937 -3.28 10.31 -7.07
CA PRO A 937 -4.70 10.03 -7.25
C PRO A 937 -5.03 8.55 -7.05
N ALA A 938 -4.20 7.66 -7.61
CA ALA A 938 -4.45 6.22 -7.58
C ALA A 938 -4.32 5.65 -6.16
N ILE A 939 -3.29 6.04 -5.40
CA ILE A 939 -3.11 5.57 -4.01
C ILE A 939 -4.18 6.18 -3.10
N ALA A 940 -4.51 7.47 -3.27
CA ALA A 940 -5.58 8.12 -2.50
C ALA A 940 -6.95 7.47 -2.73
N GLU A 941 -7.28 7.17 -3.99
CA GLU A 941 -8.54 6.51 -4.35
C GLU A 941 -8.58 5.07 -3.82
N PHE A 942 -7.46 4.34 -3.88
CA PHE A 942 -7.35 3.01 -3.31
C PHE A 942 -7.59 3.03 -1.80
N ARG A 943 -6.92 3.90 -1.05
CA ARG A 943 -7.17 4.09 0.40
C ARG A 943 -8.64 4.39 0.68
N ARG A 944 -9.22 5.32 -0.08
CA ARG A 944 -10.62 5.72 0.06
C ARG A 944 -11.56 4.55 -0.18
N ALA A 945 -11.29 3.70 -1.18
CA ALA A 945 -12.07 2.50 -1.48
C ALA A 945 -11.99 1.49 -0.34
N LEU A 946 -10.80 1.23 0.21
CA LEU A 946 -10.62 0.33 1.36
C LEU A 946 -11.44 0.82 2.56
N GLN A 947 -11.29 2.09 2.93
CA GLN A 947 -12.00 2.68 4.06
C GLN A 947 -13.51 2.73 3.83
N ALA A 948 -13.96 3.04 2.62
CA ALA A 948 -15.38 3.05 2.28
C ALA A 948 -15.99 1.64 2.45
N ASP A 949 -15.28 0.59 2.03
CA ASP A 949 -15.71 -0.79 2.25
C ASP A 949 -15.79 -1.13 3.75
N ARG A 950 -14.73 -0.86 4.53
CA ARG A 950 -14.73 -1.16 5.98
C ARG A 950 -15.83 -0.40 6.73
N LEU A 951 -16.05 0.86 6.35
CA LEU A 951 -17.04 1.73 6.96
C LEU A 951 -18.45 1.56 6.37
N GLY A 952 -18.65 0.72 5.36
CA GLY A 952 -19.94 0.57 4.66
C GLY A 952 -20.47 1.90 4.10
N VAL A 953 -19.58 2.76 3.62
CA VAL A 953 -19.91 4.04 2.98
C VAL A 953 -20.14 3.78 1.50
N ALA A 954 -21.32 4.13 0.99
CA ALA A 954 -21.66 3.92 -0.41
C ALA A 954 -20.73 4.73 -1.33
N THR A 955 -20.13 4.04 -2.30
CA THR A 955 -19.40 4.68 -3.40
C THR A 955 -20.41 5.27 -4.39
N PRO A 956 -20.18 6.49 -4.90
CA PRO A 956 -21.04 7.07 -5.92
C PRO A 956 -20.97 6.24 -7.21
N PRO A 957 -22.08 6.09 -7.94
CA PRO A 957 -22.08 5.36 -9.20
C PRO A 957 -21.18 6.07 -10.23
N PRO A 958 -20.51 5.34 -11.15
CA PRO A 958 -19.63 5.92 -12.17
C PRO A 958 -20.33 6.92 -13.09
N ALA A 959 -21.65 6.79 -13.26
CA ALA A 959 -22.48 7.70 -14.03
C ALA A 959 -23.82 7.90 -13.29
N GLY A 960 -24.10 9.13 -12.87
CA GLY A 960 -25.39 9.50 -12.27
C GLY A 960 -25.37 10.90 -11.63
N PRO A 961 -26.54 11.55 -11.49
CA PRO A 961 -26.65 12.87 -10.86
C PRO A 961 -26.56 12.82 -9.32
N ALA A 962 -26.44 11.63 -8.73
CA ALA A 962 -26.39 11.46 -7.29
C ALA A 962 -25.08 12.04 -6.74
N LEU A 963 -25.19 13.08 -5.92
CA LEU A 963 -24.05 13.65 -5.22
C LEU A 963 -23.47 12.62 -4.24
N PRO A 964 -22.14 12.54 -4.09
CA PRO A 964 -21.52 11.68 -3.10
C PRO A 964 -21.96 12.06 -1.68
N SER A 965 -22.03 11.07 -0.79
CA SER A 965 -22.31 11.32 0.63
C SER A 965 -21.18 12.15 1.28
N SER A 966 -21.51 12.89 2.34
CA SER A 966 -20.52 13.66 3.11
C SER A 966 -19.42 12.77 3.68
N SER A 967 -19.77 11.59 4.20
CA SER A 967 -18.79 10.59 4.67
C SER A 967 -17.85 10.20 3.54
N PHE A 968 -18.36 9.90 2.34
CA PHE A 968 -17.51 9.54 1.21
C PHE A 968 -16.57 10.68 0.83
N LEU A 969 -17.04 11.93 0.84
CA LEU A 969 -16.19 13.12 0.58
C LEU A 969 -15.07 13.28 1.62
N ARG A 970 -15.36 13.10 2.91
CA ARG A 970 -14.36 13.17 3.99
C ARG A 970 -13.26 12.14 3.82
N LEU A 971 -13.59 10.94 3.34
CA LEU A 971 -12.59 9.90 3.06
C LEU A 971 -11.56 10.31 1.98
N ALA A 972 -11.78 11.38 1.21
CA ALA A 972 -10.78 11.85 0.23
C ALA A 972 -9.54 12.49 0.89
N ASP A 973 -9.63 12.89 2.16
CA ASP A 973 -8.53 13.47 2.92
C ASP A 973 -8.16 12.57 4.10
N GLY A 974 -6.88 12.31 4.33
CA GLY A 974 -6.44 11.39 5.39
C GLY A 974 -6.84 11.83 6.80
N ALA A 975 -6.79 13.13 7.11
CA ALA A 975 -7.14 13.64 8.43
C ALA A 975 -8.66 13.61 8.65
N GLU A 976 -9.45 13.96 7.63
CA GLU A 976 -10.92 13.83 7.71
C GLU A 976 -11.37 12.37 7.74
N ALA A 977 -10.67 11.47 7.04
CA ALA A 977 -10.91 10.04 7.11
C ALA A 977 -10.68 9.49 8.53
N PHE A 978 -9.62 9.94 9.20
CA PHE A 978 -9.38 9.62 10.62
C PHE A 978 -10.56 10.04 11.49
N HIS A 979 -11.07 11.27 11.31
CA HIS A 979 -12.20 11.78 12.09
C HIS A 979 -13.50 11.01 11.80
N GLU A 980 -13.76 10.63 10.55
CA GLU A 980 -14.91 9.79 10.17
C GLU A 980 -14.84 8.41 10.87
N ILE A 981 -13.70 7.73 10.83
CA ILE A 981 -13.50 6.44 11.52
C ILE A 981 -13.75 6.61 13.03
N ARG A 982 -13.22 7.67 13.62
CA ARG A 982 -13.40 7.98 15.05
C ARG A 982 -14.87 8.16 15.41
N GLU A 983 -15.63 8.88 14.60
CA GLU A 983 -17.06 9.13 14.80
C GLU A 983 -17.86 7.82 14.73
N VAL A 984 -17.55 6.94 13.76
CA VAL A 984 -18.16 5.61 13.68
C VAL A 984 -17.85 4.77 14.93
N LEU A 985 -16.60 4.76 15.40
CA LEU A 985 -16.20 4.06 16.64
C LEU A 985 -16.81 4.67 17.92
N ARG A 986 -17.21 5.93 17.89
CA ARG A 986 -17.95 6.59 18.99
C ARG A 986 -19.42 6.20 18.98
N GLY A 987 -20.02 6.02 17.80
CA GLY A 987 -21.35 5.47 17.63
C GLY A 987 -21.47 3.95 17.90
N GLY A 988 -20.49 3.34 18.59
CA GLY A 988 -20.47 1.90 18.84
C GLY A 988 -20.11 1.06 17.61
N GLY A 989 -19.55 1.67 16.57
CA GLY A 989 -19.06 0.97 15.38
C GLY A 989 -20.13 0.61 14.35
N LEU A 990 -21.41 0.86 14.66
CA LEU A 990 -22.58 0.63 13.80
C LEU A 990 -22.68 -0.79 13.19
N GLY A 991 -22.07 -1.77 13.86
CA GLY A 991 -21.92 -3.14 13.37
C GLY A 991 -21.04 -3.28 12.13
N ARG A 992 -20.20 -2.28 11.81
CA ARG A 992 -19.30 -2.21 10.64
C ARG A 992 -17.83 -2.37 11.03
N ILE A 993 -17.46 -1.71 12.12
CA ILE A 993 -16.14 -1.83 12.74
C ILE A 993 -16.34 -1.96 14.25
N SER A 994 -15.38 -2.51 14.97
CA SER A 994 -15.32 -2.43 16.42
C SER A 994 -14.02 -1.77 16.85
N ARG A 995 -13.99 -1.15 18.04
CA ARG A 995 -12.73 -0.68 18.60
C ARG A 995 -11.84 -1.90 18.83
N LEU A 996 -10.57 -1.78 18.48
CA LEU A 996 -9.56 -2.71 18.93
C LEU A 996 -9.23 -2.37 20.40
N ALA A 997 -10.23 -2.47 21.28
CA ALA A 997 -10.07 -2.31 22.72
C ALA A 997 -9.67 -3.69 23.25
N PRO A 998 -8.43 -3.88 23.70
CA PRO A 998 -8.00 -5.19 24.13
C PRO A 998 -8.70 -5.52 25.46
N PRO A 999 -9.57 -6.56 25.53
CA PRO A 999 -9.94 -7.10 26.82
C PRO A 999 -8.67 -7.52 27.56
N ASP A 1000 -8.70 -7.51 28.90
CA ASP A 1000 -7.65 -8.22 29.63
C ASP A 1000 -7.65 -9.68 29.15
N PRO A 1001 -6.48 -10.25 28.82
CA PRO A 1001 -6.44 -11.65 28.46
C PRO A 1001 -7.11 -12.44 29.59
N PRO A 1002 -7.99 -13.41 29.29
CA PRO A 1002 -8.57 -14.26 30.32
C PRO A 1002 -7.39 -14.80 31.13
N GLY A 1003 -7.41 -14.64 32.47
CA GLY A 1003 -6.29 -14.77 33.42
C GLY A 1003 -5.55 -16.12 33.44
N ARG A 1004 -5.09 -16.57 32.28
CA ARG A 1004 -4.32 -17.77 31.99
C ARG A 1004 -2.84 -17.37 32.03
N PRO A 1005 -1.93 -18.26 32.45
CA PRO A 1005 -0.50 -17.97 32.47
C PRO A 1005 -0.01 -17.56 31.07
N THR A 1006 0.59 -16.38 30.97
CA THR A 1006 1.14 -15.78 29.74
C THR A 1006 2.51 -16.35 29.34
N ALA A 1007 2.85 -17.56 29.79
CA ALA A 1007 4.10 -18.18 29.39
C ALA A 1007 3.95 -18.72 27.97
N ALA A 1008 4.50 -17.98 26.99
CA ALA A 1008 4.79 -18.55 25.69
C ALA A 1008 5.61 -19.83 25.90
N GLY A 1009 5.37 -20.85 25.08
CA GLY A 1009 6.26 -22.02 25.03
C GLY A 1009 7.72 -21.60 24.78
N PRO A 1010 8.68 -22.55 24.85
CA PRO A 1010 10.08 -22.21 24.75
C PRO A 1010 10.34 -21.44 23.43
N ALA A 1011 11.07 -20.34 23.55
CA ALA A 1011 11.20 -19.31 22.51
C ALA A 1011 11.84 -19.84 21.22
N ASP A 1012 12.56 -20.97 21.31
CA ASP A 1012 13.27 -21.69 20.26
C ASP A 1012 12.36 -22.33 19.19
N VAL A 1013 11.08 -22.59 19.47
CA VAL A 1013 10.14 -23.17 18.48
C VAL A 1013 9.49 -22.09 17.58
N VAL A 1014 9.57 -20.83 17.98
CA VAL A 1014 8.94 -19.68 17.30
C VAL A 1014 9.89 -18.48 17.25
N ASP A 1015 11.20 -18.69 17.42
CA ASP A 1015 12.21 -17.63 17.52
C ASP A 1015 12.26 -16.86 16.21
N PRO A 1016 11.75 -15.62 16.17
CA PRO A 1016 11.59 -14.89 14.93
C PRO A 1016 12.91 -14.37 14.34
N ASP A 1017 14.04 -14.60 15.00
CA ASP A 1017 15.36 -14.16 14.51
C ASP A 1017 16.20 -15.31 13.94
N SER A 1018 15.89 -16.57 14.27
CA SER A 1018 16.51 -17.77 13.69
C SER A 1018 18.04 -17.92 13.81
N GLU A 1019 18.71 -17.01 14.52
CA GLU A 1019 20.17 -17.05 14.70
C GLU A 1019 20.63 -18.01 15.82
N THR A 1020 19.69 -18.52 16.63
CA THR A 1020 19.95 -19.50 17.69
C THR A 1020 19.75 -20.96 17.25
N VAL A 1021 19.33 -21.18 16.00
CA VAL A 1021 19.07 -22.51 15.46
C VAL A 1021 20.39 -23.27 15.31
N ASP A 1022 20.52 -24.38 16.03
CA ASP A 1022 21.63 -25.33 15.90
C ASP A 1022 21.58 -25.99 14.51
N LEU A 1023 22.27 -25.36 13.56
CA LEU A 1023 22.32 -25.75 12.15
C LEU A 1023 22.75 -27.22 11.97
N PRO A 1024 23.78 -27.75 12.68
CA PRO A 1024 24.08 -29.17 12.72
C PRO A 1024 22.90 -30.05 13.17
N ARG A 1025 22.17 -29.66 14.22
CA ARG A 1025 20.97 -30.41 14.65
C ARG A 1025 19.82 -30.33 13.67
N LEU A 1026 19.59 -29.18 13.02
CA LEU A 1026 18.55 -29.03 12.00
C LEU A 1026 18.84 -29.90 10.78
N LEU A 1027 20.09 -29.86 10.28
CA LEU A 1027 20.53 -30.71 9.17
C LEU A 1027 20.51 -32.20 9.56
N ALA A 1028 20.88 -32.55 10.79
CA ALA A 1028 20.76 -33.90 11.30
C ALA A 1028 19.30 -34.34 11.44
N ALA A 1029 18.39 -33.46 11.87
CA ALA A 1029 16.95 -33.76 11.96
C ALA A 1029 16.32 -33.95 10.57
N LEU A 1030 16.69 -33.12 9.59
CA LEU A 1030 16.27 -33.26 8.19
C LEU A 1030 16.83 -34.56 7.56
N ALA A 1031 18.08 -34.92 7.88
CA ALA A 1031 18.71 -36.16 7.41
C ALA A 1031 18.14 -37.42 8.10
N LEU A 1032 17.86 -37.35 9.42
CA LEU A 1032 17.32 -38.47 10.20
C LEU A 1032 15.84 -38.72 9.90
N ALA A 1033 15.05 -37.68 9.59
CA ALA A 1033 13.70 -37.84 9.03
C ALA A 1033 13.72 -38.64 7.71
N GLY A 1034 14.81 -38.55 6.93
CA GLY A 1034 15.05 -39.35 5.74
C GLY A 1034 15.40 -40.82 6.00
N SER A 1035 15.76 -41.17 7.23
CA SER A 1035 16.13 -42.54 7.62
C SER A 1035 15.05 -43.30 8.42
N ALA A 1036 14.10 -42.58 9.03
CA ALA A 1036 13.05 -43.16 9.89
C ALA A 1036 11.79 -43.64 9.14
N SER A 1037 11.75 -43.49 7.81
CA SER A 1037 10.66 -43.97 6.94
C SER A 1037 11.12 -44.97 5.86
N ALA A 1038 12.35 -45.49 6.00
CA ALA A 1038 12.87 -46.61 5.22
C ALA A 1038 12.48 -47.96 5.83
#